data_AF-A9B1J4-F1
#
_entry.id   AF-A9B1J4-F1
#
_cell.length_a   1.000
_cell.length_b   1.000
_cell.length_c   1.000
_cell.angle_alpha   90.00
_cell.angle_beta   90.00
_cell.angle_gamma   90.00
#
_symmetry.space_group_name_H-M   'P 1'
#
loop_
_entity.id
_entity.type
_entity.pdbx_description
1 polymer ?
#
loop_
_entity_poly.entity_id
_entity_poly.type
_entity_poly.pdbx_seq_one_letter_code
_entity_poly.pdbx_strand_id
1 'polypeptide(L)'
;MIKRQFHARVVVMIVIFSLLAGGLLLQPTIHDAAAQTRSTVQYSYNPERQHVHSGSISFFRQTIFNSSSALTGASLFDSPTGMIFGPDGRLYVSQFNGRIFAITLNPTNHQATAVQVIETIYNYPNTNDDGSPATGVNGRQLIGILFDPASTPSNMILYVSHSDPRYGYNSDTTSQKINTRSGTISKLVSTNNFATSTDIIKGLPRSRENHSTNSIVWGPDGWMYISSSSNTNNGAPSAHFSNLAEYYLSAAILRANVRDAGFPSAGIDVKNVNNAAALAPFAGQFEMYATGYRNVYDFIWLNNKFYANVNGGNDGYGDTPSAAQCPGGVEINPRYLPDTLKIVTQGSYGGHPNPARGECVLNNGNAQGLPTPPNYNPPALTYDFRPSTNGITAYISNAFGGALQGNLIVATYGQNQDVSRVQLDANGNPTGIQTLAKFNQPLDVVTDAKGVIYVAEFGSDAITILEPEDLPNCPPPPPYSSMVDSDNDGYSDFDEDQNATNLCSRASVPNDFDGDMISDLTDPDDDNDGILDVNDQLYFDPANGNNTKLPVEFNWNPGDAPLGKVANTGFTGVQITNGVTRTDEVKIAVGAAGGFTNIITTEGTNAGAINTQANALQIGFDPHRNFRVETRITEMFLGRTPEGDQAAGLFFGPNQDNYVKLVATANLNGDGTSGDTGLQFAMEVAGNLQINPTNNNPSMVLPGVSNIDLRLDGNPAAQTMTAYYKTDGGNWTAIGTINVPLWFFNTGTPAGILATNHGTPNTISFIFDFFRLSYRDIVARINGGDRDWTTNDGAAWSPDTSANRPYSTGGGTYVLIPGVSCPQIYNVTRDFDRLYCSERNTSGSAVQYTIPVSSTGTYAVRLHFAELYWGTNGRPGPNQRKFNVQLEGTTVLTNFDIFSETGATFRPITKTFTTNITDGAVNISLPTGQPGNVDQGKISAIEVWGPILNIANVTPTVTPSPTATNTPSPTATNTPTNTNTPTITNTPTNTNTPSPTSTGTVTATFTPTNTATPSNTPTNTPTETVTPSATATQGTATYRIWLPYTVKN
;
A
#
# COMPACT_ATOMS: atom_id res chain seq x y z
N MET A 1 -33.36 14.54 15.69
CA MET A 1 -33.96 14.04 16.96
C MET A 1 -34.54 12.61 16.89
N ILE A 2 -34.57 11.94 15.72
CA ILE A 2 -35.09 10.56 15.58
C ILE A 2 -33.98 9.52 15.85
N LYS A 3 -33.28 9.62 16.98
CA LYS A 3 -32.09 8.79 17.31
C LYS A 3 -32.18 7.98 18.63
N ARG A 4 -33.36 7.91 19.28
CA ARG A 4 -33.56 7.15 20.55
C ARG A 4 -34.55 5.96 20.50
N GLN A 5 -35.14 5.65 19.36
CA GLN A 5 -36.12 4.54 19.24
C GLN A 5 -35.50 3.19 18.81
N PHE A 6 -34.35 3.17 18.12
CA PHE A 6 -33.71 1.91 17.68
C PHE A 6 -32.87 1.24 18.78
N HIS A 7 -32.05 2.01 19.51
CA HIS A 7 -31.25 1.49 20.64
C HIS A 7 -32.10 0.83 21.75
N ALA A 8 -33.38 1.19 21.86
CA ALA A 8 -34.30 0.71 22.89
C ALA A 8 -34.84 -0.72 22.67
N ARG A 9 -34.42 -1.44 21.62
CA ARG A 9 -34.88 -2.82 21.33
C ARG A 9 -33.77 -3.88 21.15
N VAL A 10 -32.50 -3.50 21.29
CA VAL A 10 -31.37 -4.44 21.35
C VAL A 10 -30.74 -4.45 22.75
N VAL A 11 -30.70 -3.29 23.43
CA VAL A 11 -30.10 -3.14 24.77
C VAL A 11 -31.07 -3.51 25.93
N VAL A 12 -32.33 -3.85 25.63
CA VAL A 12 -33.38 -4.09 26.65
C VAL A 12 -33.97 -5.50 26.58
N MET A 13 -33.13 -6.53 26.63
CA MET A 13 -33.58 -7.85 27.14
C MET A 13 -32.51 -8.72 27.84
N ILE A 14 -31.36 -8.15 28.25
CA ILE A 14 -30.35 -8.85 29.08
C ILE A 14 -30.26 -8.24 30.50
N VAL A 15 -31.36 -7.67 31.00
CA VAL A 15 -31.48 -7.17 32.40
C VAL A 15 -32.82 -7.55 33.06
N ILE A 16 -33.42 -8.69 32.68
CA ILE A 16 -34.53 -9.31 33.43
C ILE A 16 -34.36 -10.84 33.45
N PHE A 17 -33.49 -11.37 34.32
CA PHE A 17 -33.67 -12.67 35.01
C PHE A 17 -32.60 -12.98 36.09
N SER A 18 -32.19 -11.98 36.89
CA SER A 18 -31.21 -12.15 37.99
C SER A 18 -31.70 -11.60 39.33
N LEU A 19 -32.95 -11.91 39.71
CA LEU A 19 -33.53 -11.43 40.98
C LEU A 19 -34.67 -12.35 41.48
N LEU A 20 -34.36 -13.58 41.93
CA LEU A 20 -35.24 -14.38 42.82
C LEU A 20 -34.55 -15.61 43.49
N ALA A 21 -33.31 -15.45 43.96
CA ALA A 21 -32.70 -16.32 44.96
C ALA A 21 -31.77 -15.49 45.85
N GLY A 22 -31.88 -15.60 47.18
CA GLY A 22 -31.20 -14.72 48.13
C GLY A 22 -29.81 -15.20 48.55
N GLY A 23 -28.87 -14.27 48.73
CA GLY A 23 -27.51 -14.54 49.20
C GLY A 23 -26.72 -13.25 49.46
N LEU A 24 -27.03 -12.55 50.57
CA LEU A 24 -26.45 -11.24 50.87
C LEU A 24 -24.99 -11.37 51.39
N LEU A 25 -24.02 -11.06 50.53
CA LEU A 25 -22.64 -10.79 50.94
C LEU A 25 -22.10 -9.54 50.22
N LEU A 26 -21.57 -8.61 50.99
CA LEU A 26 -20.93 -7.37 50.50
C LEU A 26 -19.45 -7.62 50.25
N GLN A 27 -18.95 -7.20 49.09
CA GLN A 27 -17.52 -6.92 48.87
C GLN A 27 -17.36 -5.58 48.12
N PRO A 28 -16.23 -4.87 48.33
CA PRO A 28 -16.20 -3.41 48.12
C PRO A 28 -15.84 -3.01 46.69
N THR A 29 -16.51 -1.96 46.21
CA THR A 29 -16.01 -1.12 45.12
C THR A 29 -14.85 -0.26 45.61
N ILE A 30 -13.62 -0.54 45.15
CA ILE A 30 -12.51 0.41 45.28
C ILE A 30 -12.59 1.37 44.09
N HIS A 31 -13.27 2.49 44.30
CA HIS A 31 -12.79 3.74 43.69
C HIS A 31 -11.62 4.21 44.54
N ASP A 32 -10.51 4.58 43.90
CA ASP A 32 -9.48 5.38 44.57
C ASP A 32 -9.12 6.58 43.70
N ALA A 33 -8.85 7.72 44.33
CA ALA A 33 -8.74 9.01 43.68
C ALA A 33 -7.72 9.91 44.39
N ALA A 34 -6.50 9.89 43.86
CA ALA A 34 -5.43 10.89 44.03
C ALA A 34 -5.04 11.30 45.46
N ALA A 35 -3.88 10.83 45.91
CA ALA A 35 -3.04 11.53 46.88
C ALA A 35 -1.64 11.76 46.28
N GLN A 36 -1.17 13.01 46.24
CA GLN A 36 0.11 13.37 45.63
C GLN A 36 1.29 13.26 46.60
N THR A 37 2.46 12.87 46.09
CA THR A 37 3.73 13.49 46.50
C THR A 37 4.73 13.50 45.33
N ARG A 38 5.54 14.55 45.23
CA ARG A 38 6.26 14.96 44.00
C ARG A 38 7.37 14.02 43.55
N SER A 39 7.47 13.84 42.23
CA SER A 39 8.60 14.39 41.45
C SER A 39 8.10 14.92 40.11
N THR A 40 8.70 15.97 39.56
CA THR A 40 8.20 16.64 38.35
C THR A 40 9.00 16.24 37.12
N VAL A 41 8.36 15.55 36.17
CA VAL A 41 8.75 15.54 34.76
C VAL A 41 7.49 15.75 33.92
N GLN A 42 7.58 16.56 32.86
CA GLN A 42 6.46 16.88 31.97
C GLN A 42 6.48 15.97 30.74
N TYR A 43 6.21 14.68 30.93
CA TYR A 43 5.68 13.88 29.83
C TYR A 43 4.19 14.14 29.70
N SER A 44 3.74 14.38 28.47
CA SER A 44 2.34 14.52 28.14
C SER A 44 1.66 13.16 28.25
N TYR A 45 1.09 12.86 29.42
CA TYR A 45 0.22 11.71 29.63
C TYR A 45 -0.91 11.73 28.59
N ASN A 46 -0.76 10.93 27.53
CA ASN A 46 -1.83 10.71 26.57
C ASN A 46 -2.86 9.77 27.22
N PRO A 47 -4.09 10.22 27.51
CA PRO A 47 -5.10 9.40 28.17
C PRO A 47 -5.57 8.20 27.32
N GLU A 48 -5.18 8.13 26.05
CA GLU A 48 -5.53 7.05 25.12
C GLU A 48 -4.52 5.89 25.10
N ARG A 49 -3.31 6.05 25.65
CA ARG A 49 -2.33 4.95 25.84
C ARG A 49 -2.40 4.43 27.28
N GLN A 50 -2.51 3.11 27.45
CA GLN A 50 -2.59 2.45 28.77
C GLN A 50 -1.70 1.20 28.81
N HIS A 51 -0.80 1.12 29.79
CA HIS A 51 -0.01 -0.09 30.06
C HIS A 51 -0.90 -1.25 30.51
N VAL A 52 -0.65 -2.45 29.99
CA VAL A 52 -1.30 -3.69 30.42
C VAL A 52 -0.25 -4.78 30.63
N HIS A 53 -0.17 -5.32 31.84
CA HIS A 53 0.85 -6.30 32.23
C HIS A 53 0.26 -7.69 32.49
N SER A 54 0.93 -8.73 31.98
CA SER A 54 0.63 -10.14 32.22
C SER A 54 1.92 -10.90 32.52
N GLY A 55 2.35 -10.84 33.79
CA GLY A 55 3.61 -11.44 34.24
C GLY A 55 4.83 -10.63 33.78
N SER A 56 5.65 -11.21 32.90
CA SER A 56 6.81 -10.55 32.27
C SER A 56 6.55 -10.13 30.82
N ILE A 57 5.27 -10.08 30.43
CA ILE A 57 4.82 -9.63 29.10
C ILE A 57 3.95 -8.40 29.35
N SER A 58 4.24 -7.32 28.64
CA SER A 58 3.59 -6.02 28.80
C SER A 58 3.19 -5.47 27.44
N PHE A 59 2.15 -4.64 27.38
CA PHE A 59 1.72 -3.99 26.15
C PHE A 59 1.21 -2.56 26.41
N PHE A 60 1.45 -1.65 25.48
CA PHE A 60 0.71 -0.41 25.37
C PHE A 60 -0.60 -0.66 24.61
N ARG A 61 -1.74 -0.41 25.27
CA ARG A 61 -3.06 -0.43 24.65
C ARG A 61 -3.41 0.95 24.11
N GLN A 62 -3.77 1.06 22.83
CA GLN A 62 -4.19 2.29 22.15
C GLN A 62 -5.38 2.02 21.22
N THR A 63 -6.42 2.87 21.24
CA THR A 63 -7.44 2.86 20.17
C THR A 63 -6.92 3.64 18.98
N ILE A 64 -6.85 3.00 17.81
CA ILE A 64 -6.27 3.57 16.57
C ILE A 64 -7.32 4.04 15.56
N PHE A 65 -8.55 3.55 15.68
CA PHE A 65 -9.66 3.93 14.81
C PHE A 65 -11.02 3.69 15.48
N ASN A 66 -11.96 4.62 15.33
CA ASN A 66 -13.35 4.45 15.77
C ASN A 66 -14.29 5.42 15.03
N SER A 67 -15.60 5.33 15.32
CA SER A 67 -16.64 6.15 14.69
C SER A 67 -16.52 7.68 14.88
N SER A 68 -15.66 8.14 15.79
CA SER A 68 -15.38 9.55 16.08
C SER A 68 -14.05 10.06 15.52
N SER A 69 -13.25 9.22 14.85
CA SER A 69 -12.02 9.64 14.16
C SER A 69 -12.32 10.73 13.13
N ALA A 70 -11.44 11.72 13.01
CA ALA A 70 -11.62 12.91 12.14
C ALA A 70 -11.41 12.63 10.63
N LEU A 71 -11.77 11.43 10.18
CA LEU A 71 -11.57 10.94 8.81
C LEU A 71 -12.92 10.77 8.11
N THR A 72 -13.00 11.12 6.83
CA THR A 72 -14.21 10.92 6.05
C THR A 72 -14.58 9.43 5.99
N GLY A 73 -15.87 9.13 6.19
CA GLY A 73 -16.37 7.76 6.24
C GLY A 73 -16.27 7.08 7.62
N ALA A 74 -15.43 7.57 8.55
CA ALA A 74 -15.29 6.99 9.89
C ALA A 74 -16.63 6.91 10.65
N SER A 75 -17.49 7.92 10.50
CA SER A 75 -18.82 7.96 11.14
C SER A 75 -19.84 6.90 10.64
N LEU A 76 -19.44 6.03 9.70
CA LEU A 76 -20.19 4.83 9.29
C LEU A 76 -19.71 3.55 9.98
N PHE A 77 -18.57 3.59 10.68
CA PHE A 77 -17.97 2.45 11.36
C PHE A 77 -18.75 2.10 12.63
N ASP A 78 -19.24 0.87 12.69
CA ASP A 78 -19.79 0.23 13.89
C ASP A 78 -19.47 -1.27 13.85
N SER A 79 -19.53 -1.96 14.99
CA SER A 79 -19.63 -3.42 15.09
C SER A 79 -18.65 -4.21 14.17
N PRO A 80 -17.31 -4.02 14.30
CA PRO A 80 -16.33 -4.75 13.49
C PRO A 80 -16.32 -6.26 13.79
N THR A 81 -16.15 -7.08 12.76
CA THR A 81 -16.33 -8.56 12.80
C THR A 81 -15.13 -9.39 12.39
N GLY A 82 -14.25 -8.85 11.55
CA GLY A 82 -13.17 -9.62 10.92
C GLY A 82 -12.11 -8.68 10.36
N MET A 83 -10.86 -9.08 10.42
CA MET A 83 -9.71 -8.26 10.02
C MET A 83 -8.69 -9.04 9.20
N ILE A 84 -8.05 -8.37 8.24
CA ILE A 84 -6.87 -8.88 7.55
C ILE A 84 -6.03 -7.72 7.01
N PHE A 85 -4.69 -7.85 6.99
CA PHE A 85 -3.84 -6.91 6.26
C PHE A 85 -3.87 -7.21 4.76
N GLY A 86 -3.98 -6.14 3.95
CA GLY A 86 -3.86 -6.23 2.50
C GLY A 86 -2.39 -6.26 2.04
N PRO A 87 -2.12 -6.74 0.81
CA PRO A 87 -0.80 -6.62 0.18
C PRO A 87 -0.34 -5.17 0.00
N ASP A 88 -1.26 -4.21 0.07
CA ASP A 88 -1.07 -2.76 0.05
C ASP A 88 -0.65 -2.17 1.41
N GLY A 89 -0.46 -3.01 2.44
CA GLY A 89 -0.10 -2.60 3.81
C GLY A 89 -1.27 -2.07 4.64
N ARG A 90 -2.48 -1.96 4.10
CA ARG A 90 -3.63 -1.39 4.82
C ARG A 90 -4.38 -2.46 5.63
N LEU A 91 -4.97 -2.06 6.75
CA LEU A 91 -5.81 -2.93 7.56
C LEU A 91 -7.24 -2.95 6.99
N TYR A 92 -7.69 -4.10 6.50
CA TYR A 92 -9.06 -4.31 6.02
C TYR A 92 -9.92 -4.87 7.14
N VAL A 93 -10.96 -4.14 7.50
CA VAL A 93 -11.91 -4.48 8.58
C VAL A 93 -13.30 -4.67 7.99
N SER A 94 -13.93 -5.83 8.22
CA SER A 94 -15.37 -5.99 7.96
C SER A 94 -16.20 -5.42 9.11
N GLN A 95 -17.25 -4.70 8.75
CA GLN A 95 -18.32 -4.27 9.64
C GLN A 95 -19.50 -5.25 9.54
N PHE A 96 -20.17 -5.56 10.66
CA PHE A 96 -21.24 -6.56 10.73
C PHE A 96 -22.35 -6.38 9.67
N ASN A 97 -22.68 -5.14 9.30
CA ASN A 97 -23.72 -4.85 8.32
C ASN A 97 -23.29 -4.99 6.84
N GLY A 98 -22.03 -5.32 6.54
CA GLY A 98 -21.57 -5.63 5.18
C GLY A 98 -20.70 -4.57 4.52
N ARG A 99 -20.31 -3.49 5.21
CA ARG A 99 -19.22 -2.63 4.73
C ARG A 99 -17.86 -3.24 5.03
N ILE A 100 -16.87 -2.87 4.24
CA ILE A 100 -15.46 -3.12 4.50
C ILE A 100 -14.75 -1.76 4.58
N PHE A 101 -13.88 -1.58 5.56
CA PHE A 101 -13.05 -0.39 5.74
C PHE A 101 -11.62 -0.79 5.45
N ALA A 102 -11.01 -0.22 4.42
CA ALA A 102 -9.57 -0.32 4.20
C ALA A 102 -8.92 0.91 4.82
N ILE A 103 -8.19 0.70 5.92
CA ILE A 103 -7.65 1.73 6.79
C ILE A 103 -6.14 1.84 6.53
N THR A 104 -5.69 3.01 6.07
CA THR A 104 -4.27 3.35 6.06
C THR A 104 -3.86 3.71 7.48
N LEU A 105 -2.84 3.04 8.00
CA LEU A 105 -2.23 3.32 9.29
C LEU A 105 -0.94 4.13 9.07
N ASN A 106 -0.65 5.05 9.97
CA ASN A 106 0.70 5.61 10.10
C ASN A 106 1.66 4.50 10.58
N PRO A 107 2.83 4.30 9.94
CA PRO A 107 3.74 3.18 10.25
C PRO A 107 4.45 3.35 11.61
N THR A 108 4.57 4.59 12.07
CA THR A 108 5.30 5.07 13.24
C THR A 108 4.49 4.87 14.54
N ASN A 109 3.23 5.33 14.58
CA ASN A 109 2.37 5.41 15.76
C ASN A 109 1.01 4.69 15.62
N HIS A 110 0.82 3.94 14.52
CA HIS A 110 -0.34 3.12 14.19
C HIS A 110 -1.70 3.83 14.07
N GLN A 111 -1.79 5.17 14.20
CA GLN A 111 -3.06 5.88 14.04
C GLN A 111 -3.59 5.79 12.61
N ALA A 112 -4.91 5.72 12.44
CA ALA A 112 -5.53 5.79 11.13
C ALA A 112 -5.31 7.17 10.48
N THR A 113 -4.77 7.20 9.26
CA THR A 113 -4.51 8.43 8.48
C THR A 113 -5.49 8.62 7.33
N ALA A 114 -5.95 7.52 6.72
CA ALA A 114 -6.95 7.54 5.65
C ALA A 114 -7.86 6.30 5.72
N VAL A 115 -9.09 6.42 5.19
CA VAL A 115 -10.11 5.36 5.21
C VAL A 115 -10.86 5.32 3.89
N GLN A 116 -10.86 4.15 3.26
CA GLN A 116 -11.72 3.82 2.14
C GLN A 116 -12.90 2.96 2.65
N VAL A 117 -14.14 3.39 2.36
CA VAL A 117 -15.35 2.63 2.72
C VAL A 117 -15.90 1.91 1.48
N ILE A 118 -15.93 0.58 1.54
CA ILE A 118 -16.41 -0.29 0.45
C ILE A 118 -17.80 -0.82 0.84
N GLU A 119 -18.84 -0.32 0.19
CA GLU A 119 -20.24 -0.69 0.47
C GLU A 119 -20.80 -1.82 -0.43
N THR A 120 -19.98 -2.45 -1.27
CA THR A 120 -20.41 -3.43 -2.28
C THR A 120 -21.21 -4.60 -1.71
N ILE A 121 -20.85 -5.07 -0.51
CA ILE A 121 -21.58 -6.16 0.19
C ILE A 121 -22.74 -5.62 1.06
N TYR A 122 -22.63 -4.41 1.59
CA TYR A 122 -23.73 -3.70 2.26
C TYR A 122 -24.92 -3.44 1.32
N ASN A 123 -24.63 -3.13 0.05
CA ASN A 123 -25.61 -2.92 -1.02
C ASN A 123 -26.04 -4.21 -1.74
N TYR A 124 -25.57 -5.39 -1.30
CA TYR A 124 -25.93 -6.67 -1.92
C TYR A 124 -27.42 -7.00 -1.67
N PRO A 125 -28.22 -7.36 -2.70
CA PRO A 125 -29.66 -7.58 -2.56
C PRO A 125 -30.00 -8.83 -1.73
N ASN A 126 -30.88 -8.66 -0.73
CA ASN A 126 -31.38 -9.76 0.09
C ASN A 126 -32.64 -10.43 -0.50
N THR A 127 -32.83 -11.70 -0.16
CA THR A 127 -34.05 -12.49 -0.43
C THR A 127 -34.61 -13.08 0.86
N ASN A 128 -35.89 -13.44 0.85
CA ASN A 128 -36.50 -14.22 1.91
C ASN A 128 -36.27 -15.72 1.67
N ASP A 129 -36.58 -16.56 2.66
CA ASP A 129 -36.41 -18.02 2.64
C ASP A 129 -37.19 -18.73 1.50
N ASP A 130 -38.27 -18.11 1.02
CA ASP A 130 -39.06 -18.55 -0.14
C ASP A 130 -38.48 -18.12 -1.50
N GLY A 131 -37.34 -17.42 -1.50
CA GLY A 131 -36.68 -16.86 -2.68
C GLY A 131 -37.23 -15.51 -3.15
N SER A 132 -38.26 -14.94 -2.52
CA SER A 132 -38.79 -13.63 -2.88
C SER A 132 -37.82 -12.49 -2.50
N PRO A 133 -37.72 -11.39 -3.27
CA PRO A 133 -36.87 -10.25 -2.92
C PRO A 133 -37.23 -9.60 -1.58
N ALA A 134 -36.24 -9.36 -0.73
CA ALA A 134 -36.40 -8.71 0.58
C ALA A 134 -36.06 -7.21 0.48
N THR A 135 -36.79 -6.46 -0.35
CA THR A 135 -36.46 -5.08 -0.79
C THR A 135 -36.39 -4.01 0.30
N GLY A 136 -36.76 -4.32 1.55
CA GLY A 136 -36.59 -3.45 2.72
C GLY A 136 -35.49 -3.90 3.68
N VAL A 137 -34.59 -4.79 3.25
CA VAL A 137 -33.52 -5.39 4.07
C VAL A 137 -32.17 -5.03 3.46
N ASN A 138 -31.53 -4.03 4.05
CA ASN A 138 -30.20 -3.55 3.66
C ASN A 138 -29.11 -4.29 4.45
N GLY A 139 -27.90 -4.35 3.90
CA GLY A 139 -26.75 -4.97 4.55
C GLY A 139 -26.69 -6.49 4.41
N ARG A 140 -25.61 -7.08 4.89
CA ARG A 140 -25.35 -8.53 4.98
C ARG A 140 -24.52 -8.80 6.23
N GLN A 141 -24.76 -9.90 6.95
CA GLN A 141 -23.85 -10.34 8.02
C GLN A 141 -22.52 -10.71 7.38
N LEU A 142 -21.50 -9.88 7.53
CA LEU A 142 -20.17 -10.07 6.94
C LEU A 142 -19.19 -10.44 8.06
N ILE A 143 -18.46 -11.53 7.89
CA ILE A 143 -17.57 -12.08 8.93
C ILE A 143 -16.19 -12.43 8.36
N GLY A 144 -16.11 -13.41 7.46
CA GLY A 144 -14.82 -13.82 6.90
C GLY A 144 -14.32 -12.86 5.84
N ILE A 145 -13.05 -12.49 5.92
CA ILE A 145 -12.36 -11.56 5.01
C ILE A 145 -10.96 -12.11 4.68
N LEU A 146 -10.64 -12.30 3.40
CA LEU A 146 -9.45 -13.06 2.99
C LEU A 146 -8.95 -12.66 1.59
N PHE A 147 -7.69 -12.24 1.46
CA PHE A 147 -7.06 -11.99 0.15
C PHE A 147 -6.61 -13.29 -0.53
N ASP A 148 -6.65 -13.34 -1.86
CA ASP A 148 -6.01 -14.42 -2.64
C ASP A 148 -4.47 -14.32 -2.53
N PRO A 149 -3.71 -15.43 -2.43
CA PRO A 149 -2.25 -15.40 -2.39
C PRO A 149 -1.57 -14.90 -3.68
N ALA A 150 -2.33 -14.64 -4.75
CA ALA A 150 -1.85 -13.97 -5.97
C ALA A 150 -2.20 -12.46 -6.01
N SER A 151 -2.72 -11.91 -4.92
CA SER A 151 -2.98 -10.48 -4.77
C SER A 151 -1.67 -9.69 -4.67
N THR A 152 -1.61 -8.53 -5.32
CA THR A 152 -0.50 -7.56 -5.27
C THR A 152 -1.02 -6.18 -4.89
N PRO A 153 -0.19 -5.22 -4.43
CA PRO A 153 -0.65 -3.88 -4.04
C PRO A 153 -1.56 -3.20 -5.06
N SER A 154 -1.24 -3.32 -6.35
CA SER A 154 -2.00 -2.76 -7.48
C SER A 154 -3.09 -3.65 -8.06
N ASN A 155 -3.23 -4.90 -7.59
CA ASN A 155 -4.23 -5.86 -8.07
C ASN A 155 -4.59 -6.84 -6.94
N MET A 156 -5.43 -6.38 -6.03
CA MET A 156 -5.87 -7.17 -4.89
C MET A 156 -7.17 -7.92 -5.20
N ILE A 157 -7.23 -9.18 -4.79
CA ILE A 157 -8.39 -10.06 -4.99
C ILE A 157 -8.92 -10.43 -3.60
N LEU A 158 -10.02 -9.81 -3.19
CA LEU A 158 -10.60 -9.97 -1.86
C LEU A 158 -11.78 -10.95 -1.90
N TYR A 159 -11.68 -12.05 -1.18
CA TYR A 159 -12.78 -12.95 -0.91
C TYR A 159 -13.42 -12.61 0.44
N VAL A 160 -14.75 -12.72 0.52
CA VAL A 160 -15.52 -12.45 1.73
C VAL A 160 -16.68 -13.43 1.90
N SER A 161 -16.96 -13.84 3.13
CA SER A 161 -18.14 -14.64 3.48
C SER A 161 -19.22 -13.77 4.12
N HIS A 162 -20.46 -13.88 3.62
CA HIS A 162 -21.55 -13.02 4.05
C HIS A 162 -22.94 -13.69 3.95
N SER A 163 -23.85 -13.34 4.85
CA SER A 163 -25.20 -13.97 5.00
C SER A 163 -26.32 -12.92 5.15
N ASP A 164 -27.59 -13.32 5.17
CA ASP A 164 -28.76 -12.45 5.41
C ASP A 164 -28.62 -11.68 6.74
N PRO A 165 -28.70 -10.32 6.77
CA PRO A 165 -28.41 -9.49 7.93
C PRO A 165 -29.34 -9.72 9.13
N ARG A 166 -30.52 -10.30 8.90
CA ARG A 166 -31.59 -10.39 9.91
C ARG A 166 -31.27 -11.38 11.03
N TYR A 167 -31.74 -11.05 12.23
CA TYR A 167 -31.77 -11.95 13.39
C TYR A 167 -33.21 -12.34 13.71
N GLY A 168 -33.41 -13.60 14.10
CA GLY A 168 -34.71 -14.15 14.45
C GLY A 168 -34.62 -15.02 15.70
N TYR A 169 -35.53 -14.78 16.64
CA TYR A 169 -35.59 -15.50 17.91
C TYR A 169 -36.98 -16.12 18.09
N ASN A 170 -37.03 -17.31 18.72
CA ASN A 170 -38.28 -17.91 19.22
C ASN A 170 -39.40 -18.06 18.17
N SER A 171 -39.03 -18.35 16.91
CA SER A 171 -39.94 -18.50 15.75
C SER A 171 -40.79 -17.25 15.43
N ASP A 172 -40.32 -16.04 15.75
CA ASP A 172 -41.04 -14.78 15.48
C ASP A 172 -41.27 -14.50 13.97
N THR A 173 -42.05 -13.46 13.68
CA THR A 173 -42.41 -13.09 12.29
C THR A 173 -41.23 -12.55 11.48
N THR A 174 -40.13 -12.18 12.12
CA THR A 174 -38.84 -11.90 11.47
C THR A 174 -38.16 -13.21 11.08
N SER A 175 -38.01 -14.14 12.03
CA SER A 175 -37.37 -15.45 11.88
C SER A 175 -37.80 -16.19 10.62
N GLN A 176 -39.11 -16.27 10.37
CA GLN A 176 -39.68 -17.03 9.24
C GLN A 176 -39.35 -16.42 7.86
N LYS A 177 -38.87 -15.17 7.81
CA LYS A 177 -38.48 -14.50 6.56
C LYS A 177 -36.99 -14.59 6.26
N ILE A 178 -36.17 -14.90 7.26
CA ILE A 178 -34.71 -15.01 7.14
C ILE A 178 -34.39 -16.14 6.17
N ASN A 179 -33.57 -15.86 5.16
CA ASN A 179 -33.10 -16.86 4.22
C ASN A 179 -32.01 -17.71 4.89
N THR A 180 -32.36 -18.96 5.19
CA THR A 180 -31.54 -19.98 5.86
C THR A 180 -30.47 -20.59 4.95
N ARG A 181 -30.45 -20.22 3.67
CA ARG A 181 -29.44 -20.59 2.65
C ARG A 181 -28.86 -19.35 1.99
N SER A 182 -28.74 -18.26 2.77
CA SER A 182 -28.20 -16.99 2.32
C SER A 182 -26.68 -16.88 2.41
N GLY A 183 -25.98 -17.90 2.95
CA GLY A 183 -24.53 -17.88 3.01
C GLY A 183 -23.93 -17.84 1.60
N THR A 184 -23.12 -16.80 1.37
CA THR A 184 -22.45 -16.51 0.11
C THR A 184 -20.97 -16.28 0.37
N ILE A 185 -20.10 -16.79 -0.52
CA ILE A 185 -18.72 -16.33 -0.65
C ILE A 185 -18.64 -15.52 -1.94
N SER A 186 -18.23 -14.27 -1.81
CA SER A 186 -18.08 -13.31 -2.91
C SER A 186 -16.63 -12.91 -3.11
N LYS A 187 -16.26 -12.58 -4.35
CA LYS A 187 -14.95 -12.06 -4.74
C LYS A 187 -15.08 -10.63 -5.27
N LEU A 188 -14.32 -9.69 -4.71
CA LEU A 188 -14.19 -8.29 -5.13
C LEU A 188 -12.74 -8.06 -5.60
N VAL A 189 -12.48 -7.00 -6.38
CA VAL A 189 -11.13 -6.69 -6.92
C VAL A 189 -10.77 -5.21 -6.85
N SER A 190 -9.53 -4.86 -6.56
CA SER A 190 -9.11 -3.44 -6.49
C SER A 190 -9.19 -2.71 -7.84
N THR A 191 -9.05 -3.44 -8.95
CA THR A 191 -9.05 -2.91 -10.33
C THR A 191 -10.37 -2.27 -10.77
N ASN A 192 -11.44 -2.38 -9.97
CA ASN A 192 -12.66 -1.59 -10.13
C ASN A 192 -13.08 -0.85 -8.84
N ASN A 193 -12.10 -0.52 -7.99
CA ASN A 193 -12.30 0.05 -6.65
C ASN A 193 -13.26 -0.81 -5.79
N PHE A 194 -13.14 -2.13 -5.90
CA PHE A 194 -14.00 -3.14 -5.28
C PHE A 194 -15.51 -2.95 -5.54
N ALA A 195 -15.92 -2.13 -6.52
CA ALA A 195 -17.29 -1.65 -6.71
C ALA A 195 -18.28 -2.72 -7.19
N THR A 196 -17.80 -3.92 -7.56
CA THR A 196 -18.67 -5.07 -7.86
C THR A 196 -18.14 -6.36 -7.24
N SER A 197 -19.06 -7.27 -6.91
CA SER A 197 -18.78 -8.60 -6.37
C SER A 197 -19.17 -9.70 -7.37
N THR A 198 -18.35 -10.73 -7.50
CA THR A 198 -18.69 -11.99 -8.18
C THR A 198 -19.00 -13.06 -7.13
N ASP A 199 -20.19 -13.66 -7.17
CA ASP A 199 -20.48 -14.82 -6.31
C ASP A 199 -19.62 -16.02 -6.72
N ILE A 200 -18.94 -16.65 -5.76
CA ILE A 200 -18.11 -17.83 -5.97
C ILE A 200 -18.81 -19.08 -5.43
N ILE A 201 -19.43 -18.98 -4.25
CA ILE A 201 -20.29 -20.01 -3.67
C ILE A 201 -21.56 -19.34 -3.13
N LYS A 202 -22.73 -19.90 -3.45
CA LYS A 202 -24.05 -19.47 -2.95
C LYS A 202 -24.77 -20.63 -2.30
N GLY A 203 -25.72 -20.35 -1.42
CA GLY A 203 -26.59 -21.38 -0.86
C GLY A 203 -26.05 -22.05 0.40
N LEU A 204 -24.98 -21.53 0.99
CA LEU A 204 -24.43 -22.06 2.24
C LEU A 204 -25.44 -21.83 3.39
N PRO A 205 -25.52 -22.77 4.34
CA PRO A 205 -26.51 -22.71 5.40
C PRO A 205 -26.19 -21.61 6.44
N ARG A 206 -27.25 -21.06 7.02
CA ARG A 206 -27.21 -20.33 8.30
C ARG A 206 -28.44 -20.66 9.14
N SER A 207 -28.31 -20.54 10.45
CA SER A 207 -29.44 -20.66 11.39
C SER A 207 -30.47 -19.54 11.16
N ARG A 208 -31.63 -19.57 11.83
CA ARG A 208 -32.51 -18.37 11.90
C ARG A 208 -32.06 -17.34 12.96
N GLU A 209 -31.10 -17.69 13.80
CA GLU A 209 -30.68 -16.89 14.96
C GLU A 209 -29.30 -16.26 14.70
N ASN A 210 -28.21 -16.64 15.38
CA ASN A 210 -26.90 -15.97 15.27
C ASN A 210 -25.79 -16.78 14.56
N HIS A 211 -25.91 -18.10 14.43
CA HIS A 211 -24.93 -18.91 13.68
C HIS A 211 -25.07 -18.72 12.17
N SER A 212 -23.96 -18.45 11.49
CA SER A 212 -23.88 -18.15 10.04
C SER A 212 -22.71 -18.85 9.33
N THR A 213 -22.53 -18.57 8.03
CA THR A 213 -21.25 -18.83 7.35
C THR A 213 -20.24 -17.80 7.84
N ASN A 214 -19.23 -18.24 8.59
CA ASN A 214 -18.27 -17.37 9.29
C ASN A 214 -16.93 -17.36 8.51
N SER A 215 -15.76 -17.37 9.17
CA SER A 215 -14.45 -17.23 8.51
C SER A 215 -14.17 -18.18 7.34
N ILE A 216 -13.24 -17.71 6.50
CA ILE A 216 -12.63 -18.42 5.38
C ILE A 216 -11.11 -18.26 5.46
N VAL A 217 -10.34 -19.31 5.15
CA VAL A 217 -8.86 -19.29 5.20
C VAL A 217 -8.26 -20.15 4.10
N TRP A 218 -7.05 -19.84 3.63
CA TRP A 218 -6.32 -20.72 2.71
C TRP A 218 -5.62 -21.85 3.48
N GLY A 219 -5.75 -23.08 2.99
CA GLY A 219 -4.97 -24.21 3.45
C GLY A 219 -3.63 -24.33 2.73
N PRO A 220 -2.67 -25.11 3.28
CA PRO A 220 -1.38 -25.39 2.65
C PRO A 220 -1.50 -26.24 1.37
N ASP A 221 -2.67 -26.80 1.09
CA ASP A 221 -3.04 -27.47 -0.17
C ASP A 221 -3.53 -26.49 -1.26
N GLY A 222 -3.63 -25.18 -0.95
CA GLY A 222 -4.11 -24.14 -1.85
C GLY A 222 -5.65 -24.04 -1.94
N TRP A 223 -6.40 -24.83 -1.18
CA TRP A 223 -7.85 -24.77 -1.12
C TRP A 223 -8.33 -23.71 -0.11
N MET A 224 -9.48 -23.12 -0.35
CA MET A 224 -10.17 -22.27 0.63
C MET A 224 -10.97 -23.15 1.59
N TYR A 225 -10.72 -23.03 2.89
CA TYR A 225 -11.47 -23.65 3.97
C TYR A 225 -12.54 -22.69 4.46
N ILE A 226 -13.72 -23.20 4.82
CA ILE A 226 -14.95 -22.42 5.01
C ILE A 226 -15.68 -22.91 6.27
N SER A 227 -15.99 -22.00 7.19
CA SER A 227 -16.83 -22.29 8.35
C SER A 227 -18.32 -22.31 7.99
N SER A 228 -19.01 -23.41 8.29
CA SER A 228 -20.46 -23.56 8.05
C SER A 228 -21.16 -24.02 9.32
N SER A 229 -21.66 -23.05 10.09
CA SER A 229 -22.14 -23.26 11.46
C SER A 229 -23.48 -24.01 11.54
N SER A 230 -23.88 -24.39 12.75
CA SER A 230 -25.05 -25.23 13.02
C SER A 230 -26.36 -24.44 12.95
N ASN A 231 -27.43 -25.11 12.53
CA ASN A 231 -28.78 -24.55 12.59
C ASN A 231 -29.42 -24.69 13.97
N THR A 232 -28.85 -25.50 14.87
CA THR A 232 -29.41 -25.84 16.19
C THR A 232 -28.41 -25.69 17.33
N ASN A 233 -28.90 -25.79 18.57
CA ASN A 233 -28.09 -25.69 19.78
C ASN A 233 -27.25 -26.94 20.08
N ASN A 234 -27.85 -28.14 19.99
CA ASN A 234 -27.23 -29.44 20.34
C ASN A 234 -27.63 -30.57 19.36
N GLY A 235 -28.15 -30.22 18.17
CA GLY A 235 -28.52 -31.15 17.10
C GLY A 235 -30.02 -31.33 16.89
N ALA A 236 -30.86 -31.18 17.92
CA ALA A 236 -32.31 -31.17 17.76
C ALA A 236 -32.85 -29.76 17.45
N PRO A 237 -33.89 -29.61 16.60
CA PRO A 237 -34.58 -28.34 16.42
C PRO A 237 -35.16 -27.84 17.75
N SER A 238 -35.02 -26.55 18.05
CA SER A 238 -35.53 -25.94 19.29
C SER A 238 -36.19 -24.60 19.03
N ALA A 239 -37.04 -24.15 19.96
CA ALA A 239 -37.70 -22.85 19.88
C ALA A 239 -36.69 -21.68 19.78
N HIS A 240 -35.59 -21.72 20.55
CA HIS A 240 -34.54 -20.70 20.52
C HIS A 240 -33.94 -20.54 19.11
N PHE A 241 -33.66 -21.64 18.42
CA PHE A 241 -33.20 -21.67 17.03
C PHE A 241 -34.37 -21.62 16.02
N SER A 242 -35.51 -21.07 16.44
CA SER A 242 -36.73 -20.86 15.67
C SER A 242 -37.28 -22.12 14.96
N ASN A 243 -37.03 -23.30 15.55
CA ASN A 243 -37.40 -24.64 15.10
C ASN A 243 -36.82 -25.04 13.72
N LEU A 244 -35.70 -24.43 13.32
CA LEU A 244 -34.94 -24.87 12.15
C LEU A 244 -34.21 -26.19 12.46
N ALA A 245 -34.19 -27.12 11.50
CA ALA A 245 -33.40 -28.35 11.58
C ALA A 245 -32.03 -28.17 10.93
N GLU A 246 -31.05 -29.01 11.30
CA GLU A 246 -29.77 -29.08 10.60
C GLU A 246 -29.94 -29.39 9.10
N TYR A 247 -29.13 -28.74 8.28
CA TYR A 247 -28.98 -29.01 6.86
C TYR A 247 -27.75 -29.88 6.64
N TYR A 248 -27.66 -30.57 5.50
CA TYR A 248 -26.55 -31.51 5.25
C TYR A 248 -25.17 -30.84 5.33
N LEU A 249 -25.06 -29.56 4.94
CA LEU A 249 -23.83 -28.78 5.00
C LEU A 249 -23.61 -28.03 6.34
N SER A 250 -24.59 -27.95 7.25
CA SER A 250 -24.46 -27.17 8.50
C SER A 250 -23.71 -27.95 9.58
N ALA A 251 -23.19 -27.24 10.58
CA ALA A 251 -22.30 -27.77 11.61
C ALA A 251 -21.11 -28.54 11.01
N ALA A 252 -20.37 -27.92 10.09
CA ALA A 252 -19.27 -28.53 9.34
C ALA A 252 -18.20 -27.51 8.95
N ILE A 253 -17.00 -28.02 8.67
CA ILE A 253 -15.96 -27.28 7.96
C ILE A 253 -15.92 -27.81 6.54
N LEU A 254 -16.09 -26.90 5.58
CA LEU A 254 -16.16 -27.17 4.15
C LEU A 254 -14.87 -26.67 3.50
N ARG A 255 -14.58 -27.10 2.27
CA ARG A 255 -13.45 -26.56 1.49
C ARG A 255 -13.77 -26.45 0.00
N ALA A 256 -13.11 -25.54 -0.70
CA ALA A 256 -13.31 -25.26 -2.11
C ALA A 256 -12.02 -24.94 -2.86
N ASN A 257 -11.85 -25.52 -4.05
CA ASN A 257 -10.71 -25.30 -4.93
C ASN A 257 -10.96 -24.13 -5.88
N VAL A 258 -11.27 -22.95 -5.32
CA VAL A 258 -11.78 -21.77 -6.09
C VAL A 258 -10.73 -21.13 -7.02
N ARG A 259 -9.50 -21.63 -7.01
CA ARG A 259 -8.36 -21.18 -7.84
C ARG A 259 -8.05 -22.18 -8.98
N ASP A 260 -8.75 -23.30 -9.04
CA ASP A 260 -8.60 -24.29 -10.12
C ASP A 260 -9.16 -23.77 -11.45
N ALA A 261 -8.47 -24.07 -12.56
CA ALA A 261 -8.87 -23.61 -13.89
C ALA A 261 -10.20 -24.24 -14.39
N GLY A 262 -10.65 -25.34 -13.78
CA GLY A 262 -11.95 -25.95 -14.00
C GLY A 262 -13.06 -25.49 -13.04
N PHE A 263 -12.76 -24.65 -12.03
CA PHE A 263 -13.79 -24.13 -11.14
C PHE A 263 -14.76 -23.21 -11.91
N PRO A 264 -16.10 -23.36 -11.77
CA PRO A 264 -17.06 -22.60 -12.55
C PRO A 264 -16.92 -21.07 -12.39
N SER A 265 -16.71 -20.35 -13.50
CA SER A 265 -16.53 -18.90 -13.51
C SER A 265 -17.77 -18.10 -13.08
N ALA A 266 -18.95 -18.72 -13.10
CA ALA A 266 -20.20 -18.17 -12.58
C ALA A 266 -20.45 -18.52 -11.09
N GLY A 267 -19.49 -19.16 -10.44
CA GLY A 267 -19.63 -19.75 -9.10
C GLY A 267 -20.49 -21.01 -9.07
N ILE A 268 -20.66 -21.56 -7.87
CA ILE A 268 -21.54 -22.72 -7.59
C ILE A 268 -22.69 -22.33 -6.67
N ASP A 269 -23.83 -23.01 -6.80
CA ASP A 269 -24.99 -22.87 -5.91
C ASP A 269 -25.26 -24.21 -5.22
N VAL A 270 -24.91 -24.28 -3.93
CA VAL A 270 -24.98 -25.48 -3.11
C VAL A 270 -26.25 -25.56 -2.27
N LYS A 271 -27.24 -24.67 -2.46
CA LYS A 271 -28.47 -24.61 -1.65
C LYS A 271 -29.30 -25.90 -1.67
N ASN A 272 -29.10 -26.75 -2.68
CA ASN A 272 -29.81 -28.01 -2.86
C ASN A 272 -29.02 -29.24 -2.37
N VAL A 273 -27.82 -29.05 -1.82
CA VAL A 273 -27.02 -30.14 -1.22
C VAL A 273 -27.66 -30.56 0.09
N ASN A 274 -28.50 -31.61 0.02
CA ASN A 274 -29.27 -32.14 1.15
C ASN A 274 -28.90 -33.60 1.51
N ASN A 275 -27.96 -34.22 0.79
CA ASN A 275 -27.40 -35.55 1.05
C ASN A 275 -26.07 -35.73 0.27
N ALA A 276 -25.35 -36.82 0.53
CA ALA A 276 -24.07 -37.13 -0.12
C ALA A 276 -24.14 -37.20 -1.66
N ALA A 277 -25.22 -37.74 -2.24
CA ALA A 277 -25.39 -37.83 -3.69
C ALA A 277 -25.67 -36.44 -4.32
N ALA A 278 -26.23 -35.49 -3.56
CA ALA A 278 -26.37 -34.10 -3.99
C ALA A 278 -25.06 -33.30 -3.90
N LEU A 279 -24.10 -33.73 -3.06
CA LEU A 279 -22.74 -33.16 -3.00
C LEU A 279 -21.81 -33.72 -4.10
N ALA A 280 -22.00 -34.97 -4.51
CA ALA A 280 -21.15 -35.66 -5.48
C ALA A 280 -20.85 -34.91 -6.80
N PRO A 281 -21.76 -34.11 -7.39
CA PRO A 281 -21.46 -33.31 -8.59
C PRO A 281 -20.36 -32.25 -8.41
N PHE A 282 -19.99 -31.91 -7.18
CA PHE A 282 -18.98 -30.89 -6.85
C PHE A 282 -17.63 -31.49 -6.43
N ALA A 283 -17.45 -32.82 -6.44
CA ALA A 283 -16.23 -33.48 -5.99
C ALA A 283 -14.98 -32.97 -6.72
N GLY A 284 -13.87 -32.73 -5.99
CA GLY A 284 -12.67 -32.08 -6.53
C GLY A 284 -12.76 -30.55 -6.67
N GLN A 285 -13.93 -29.94 -6.48
CA GLN A 285 -14.15 -28.49 -6.55
C GLN A 285 -14.68 -27.90 -5.25
N PHE A 286 -15.62 -28.58 -4.58
CA PHE A 286 -16.19 -28.20 -3.29
C PHE A 286 -16.57 -29.46 -2.48
N GLU A 287 -16.07 -29.53 -1.25
CA GLU A 287 -16.06 -30.74 -0.44
C GLU A 287 -16.36 -30.46 1.04
N MET A 288 -16.81 -31.49 1.74
CA MET A 288 -16.94 -31.48 3.19
C MET A 288 -15.62 -31.97 3.80
N TYR A 289 -14.91 -31.10 4.52
CA TYR A 289 -13.62 -31.46 5.10
C TYR A 289 -13.76 -32.16 6.45
N ALA A 290 -14.62 -31.66 7.33
CA ALA A 290 -14.89 -32.22 8.65
C ALA A 290 -16.31 -31.88 9.12
N THR A 291 -16.91 -32.68 10.01
CA THR A 291 -18.32 -32.56 10.42
C THR A 291 -18.48 -32.39 11.92
N GLY A 292 -19.67 -31.99 12.39
CA GLY A 292 -19.98 -31.83 13.80
C GLY A 292 -19.24 -30.68 14.50
N TYR A 293 -18.94 -29.59 13.79
CA TYR A 293 -18.36 -28.38 14.36
C TYR A 293 -19.47 -27.34 14.53
N ARG A 294 -19.88 -27.07 15.79
CA ARG A 294 -21.13 -26.34 16.12
C ARG A 294 -21.18 -24.93 15.53
N ASN A 295 -20.42 -24.00 16.08
CA ASN A 295 -20.22 -22.67 15.51
C ASN A 295 -18.72 -22.39 15.59
N VAL A 296 -18.06 -22.35 14.44
CA VAL A 296 -16.65 -21.95 14.36
C VAL A 296 -16.67 -20.52 13.88
N TYR A 297 -16.35 -19.56 14.75
CA TYR A 297 -16.27 -18.18 14.28
C TYR A 297 -15.08 -18.06 13.33
N ASP A 298 -13.91 -18.48 13.81
CA ASP A 298 -12.65 -18.34 13.10
C ASP A 298 -11.70 -19.55 13.30
N PHE A 299 -10.72 -19.67 12.40
CA PHE A 299 -9.76 -20.76 12.35
C PHE A 299 -8.43 -20.37 11.67
N ILE A 300 -7.34 -21.06 12.00
CA ILE A 300 -6.01 -20.78 11.42
C ILE A 300 -5.21 -22.04 11.12
N TRP A 301 -4.47 -22.03 10.01
CA TRP A 301 -3.41 -23.00 9.72
C TRP A 301 -2.07 -22.49 10.28
N LEU A 302 -1.50 -23.23 11.22
CA LEU A 302 -0.20 -22.93 11.82
C LEU A 302 0.61 -24.23 11.94
N ASN A 303 1.83 -24.24 11.39
CA ASN A 303 2.76 -25.38 11.44
C ASN A 303 2.12 -26.72 11.01
N ASN A 304 1.39 -26.71 9.88
CA ASN A 304 0.63 -27.85 9.33
C ASN A 304 -0.49 -28.42 10.23
N LYS A 305 -0.85 -27.74 11.32
CA LYS A 305 -2.07 -28.01 12.10
C LYS A 305 -3.13 -26.96 11.80
N PHE A 306 -4.39 -27.37 11.80
CA PHE A 306 -5.55 -26.51 11.57
C PHE A 306 -6.29 -26.33 12.90
N TYR A 307 -6.26 -25.13 13.46
CA TYR A 307 -6.84 -24.80 14.76
C TYR A 307 -8.17 -24.08 14.57
N ALA A 308 -9.20 -24.50 15.30
CA ALA A 308 -10.53 -23.89 15.23
C ALA A 308 -11.10 -23.64 16.63
N ASN A 309 -11.59 -22.43 16.88
CA ASN A 309 -12.37 -22.09 18.05
C ASN A 309 -13.84 -22.51 17.83
N VAL A 310 -14.37 -23.42 18.65
CA VAL A 310 -15.72 -23.97 18.49
C VAL A 310 -16.59 -23.59 19.69
N ASN A 311 -17.63 -22.77 19.46
CA ASN A 311 -18.52 -22.32 20.53
C ASN A 311 -19.51 -23.41 20.94
N GLY A 312 -19.63 -23.64 22.26
CA GLY A 312 -20.41 -24.72 22.85
C GLY A 312 -21.93 -24.50 22.87
N GLY A 313 -22.67 -25.57 23.17
CA GLY A 313 -24.13 -25.56 23.32
C GLY A 313 -24.59 -24.87 24.62
N ASN A 314 -25.60 -24.00 24.50
CA ASN A 314 -26.15 -23.26 25.65
C ASN A 314 -27.13 -24.10 26.47
N ASP A 315 -27.11 -23.93 27.80
CA ASP A 315 -28.02 -24.59 28.73
C ASP A 315 -29.48 -24.26 28.41
N GLY A 316 -30.36 -25.26 28.32
CA GLY A 316 -31.79 -25.08 28.00
C GLY A 316 -32.15 -24.60 26.58
N TYR A 317 -31.18 -24.26 25.72
CA TYR A 317 -31.45 -23.69 24.39
C TYR A 317 -31.79 -24.73 23.30
N GLY A 318 -31.79 -26.02 23.64
CA GLY A 318 -32.17 -27.12 22.75
C GLY A 318 -31.44 -28.42 23.06
N ASP A 319 -32.11 -29.53 22.78
CA ASP A 319 -31.73 -30.90 23.18
C ASP A 319 -30.88 -31.63 22.13
N THR A 320 -30.44 -32.85 22.45
CA THR A 320 -29.82 -33.76 21.47
C THR A 320 -30.86 -34.53 20.66
N PRO A 321 -30.53 -35.01 19.45
CA PRO A 321 -31.49 -35.71 18.60
C PRO A 321 -32.09 -36.97 19.26
N SER A 322 -33.42 -37.05 19.25
CA SER A 322 -34.15 -38.25 19.66
C SER A 322 -34.08 -39.36 18.60
N ALA A 323 -34.37 -40.60 18.98
CA ALA A 323 -34.39 -41.74 18.07
C ALA A 323 -35.35 -41.58 16.86
N ALA A 324 -36.35 -40.70 16.97
CA ALA A 324 -37.28 -40.36 15.89
C ALA A 324 -36.74 -39.27 14.94
N GLN A 325 -35.81 -38.43 15.41
CA GLN A 325 -35.13 -37.40 14.61
C GLN A 325 -33.86 -37.96 13.94
N CYS A 326 -33.14 -38.84 14.64
CA CYS A 326 -31.90 -39.45 14.20
C CYS A 326 -31.85 -40.91 14.69
N PRO A 327 -31.87 -41.93 13.82
CA PRO A 327 -31.96 -43.33 14.24
C PRO A 327 -30.81 -43.77 15.15
N GLY A 328 -31.13 -44.18 16.38
CA GLY A 328 -30.14 -44.51 17.42
C GLY A 328 -29.71 -43.34 18.31
N GLY A 329 -30.23 -42.12 18.04
CA GLY A 329 -30.07 -40.96 18.93
C GLY A 329 -30.82 -41.11 20.25
N VAL A 330 -30.27 -40.50 21.30
CA VAL A 330 -30.88 -40.41 22.63
C VAL A 330 -31.10 -38.93 22.93
N GLU A 331 -32.32 -38.58 23.31
CA GLU A 331 -32.72 -37.23 23.68
C GLU A 331 -32.31 -36.94 25.13
N ILE A 332 -31.44 -35.97 25.32
CA ILE A 332 -31.08 -35.38 26.61
C ILE A 332 -31.11 -33.85 26.48
N ASN A 333 -31.33 -33.17 27.60
CA ASN A 333 -31.09 -31.73 27.73
C ASN A 333 -29.67 -31.52 28.27
N PRO A 334 -28.69 -31.09 27.45
CA PRO A 334 -27.33 -30.87 27.93
C PRO A 334 -27.26 -29.56 28.72
N ARG A 335 -26.57 -29.61 29.86
CA ARG A 335 -26.07 -28.39 30.52
C ARG A 335 -25.13 -27.63 29.57
N TYR A 336 -24.88 -26.35 29.87
CA TYR A 336 -23.90 -25.54 29.13
C TYR A 336 -22.61 -26.34 28.84
N LEU A 337 -22.26 -26.43 27.56
CA LEU A 337 -21.02 -27.02 27.08
C LEU A 337 -20.00 -25.88 26.90
N PRO A 338 -18.76 -26.00 27.43
CA PRO A 338 -17.73 -24.99 27.23
C PRO A 338 -17.26 -24.94 25.78
N ASP A 339 -16.74 -23.78 25.40
CA ASP A 339 -16.05 -23.59 24.13
C ASP A 339 -14.75 -24.39 24.10
N THR A 340 -14.33 -24.82 22.91
CA THR A 340 -13.16 -25.70 22.75
C THR A 340 -12.29 -25.28 21.58
N LEU A 341 -10.98 -25.39 21.77
CA LEU A 341 -10.01 -25.40 20.68
C LEU A 341 -9.92 -26.82 20.13
N LYS A 342 -10.11 -26.97 18.82
CA LYS A 342 -9.96 -28.25 18.11
C LYS A 342 -8.77 -28.17 17.16
N ILE A 343 -7.95 -29.22 17.12
CA ILE A 343 -7.00 -29.45 16.03
C ILE A 343 -7.74 -30.30 14.99
N VAL A 344 -8.21 -29.66 13.93
CA VAL A 344 -9.12 -30.24 12.93
C VAL A 344 -8.33 -31.13 11.96
N THR A 345 -8.83 -32.33 11.69
CA THR A 345 -8.31 -33.23 10.66
C THR A 345 -9.40 -33.63 9.67
N GLN A 346 -9.01 -34.02 8.46
CA GLN A 346 -9.94 -34.43 7.42
C GLN A 346 -10.77 -35.65 7.85
N GLY A 347 -12.09 -35.60 7.62
CA GLY A 347 -13.03 -36.65 8.01
C GLY A 347 -13.33 -36.72 9.51
N SER A 348 -12.81 -35.80 10.33
CA SER A 348 -13.06 -35.78 11.77
C SER A 348 -14.46 -35.27 12.13
N TYR A 349 -14.98 -35.75 13.27
CA TYR A 349 -16.26 -35.35 13.84
C TYR A 349 -16.06 -34.53 15.12
N GLY A 350 -16.35 -33.23 15.08
CA GLY A 350 -16.10 -32.27 16.16
C GLY A 350 -16.96 -32.48 17.42
N GLY A 351 -18.11 -33.16 17.31
CA GLY A 351 -18.99 -33.50 18.43
C GLY A 351 -20.43 -32.95 18.37
N HIS A 352 -20.77 -32.05 17.45
CA HIS A 352 -22.14 -31.52 17.31
C HIS A 352 -23.02 -32.43 16.43
N PRO A 353 -24.16 -32.95 16.92
CA PRO A 353 -25.02 -33.85 16.15
C PRO A 353 -25.65 -33.15 14.93
N ASN A 354 -25.69 -33.84 13.80
CA ASN A 354 -26.42 -33.43 12.60
C ASN A 354 -27.29 -34.60 12.08
N PRO A 355 -28.61 -34.59 12.36
CA PRO A 355 -29.54 -35.60 11.89
C PRO A 355 -29.59 -35.78 10.36
N ALA A 356 -29.34 -34.73 9.57
CA ALA A 356 -29.31 -34.83 8.11
C ALA A 356 -28.12 -35.65 7.57
N ARG A 357 -27.11 -35.91 8.41
CA ARG A 357 -25.98 -36.82 8.13
C ARG A 357 -26.08 -38.16 8.89
N GLY A 358 -27.09 -38.35 9.74
CA GLY A 358 -27.16 -39.48 10.67
C GLY A 358 -26.20 -39.38 11.86
N GLU A 359 -25.64 -38.19 12.10
CA GLU A 359 -24.73 -37.92 13.22
C GLU A 359 -25.54 -37.65 14.49
N CYS A 360 -25.87 -38.69 15.26
CA CYS A 360 -26.81 -38.59 16.39
C CYS A 360 -26.16 -38.33 17.77
N VAL A 361 -24.82 -38.28 17.84
CA VAL A 361 -24.06 -38.45 19.10
C VAL A 361 -23.36 -37.16 19.51
N LEU A 362 -23.71 -36.60 20.66
CA LEU A 362 -23.11 -35.39 21.22
C LEU A 362 -21.75 -35.71 21.85
N ASN A 363 -20.73 -34.96 21.44
CA ASN A 363 -19.33 -35.15 21.82
C ASN A 363 -18.90 -36.63 21.66
N ASN A 364 -18.44 -37.26 22.74
CA ASN A 364 -17.99 -38.65 22.75
C ASN A 364 -19.11 -39.65 23.13
N GLY A 365 -20.37 -39.23 23.19
CA GLY A 365 -21.52 -40.06 23.51
C GLY A 365 -21.77 -40.33 25.00
N ASN A 366 -20.80 -40.05 25.90
CA ASN A 366 -20.90 -40.36 27.33
C ASN A 366 -22.15 -39.77 27.99
N ALA A 367 -22.53 -38.54 27.64
CA ALA A 367 -23.70 -37.87 28.21
C ALA A 367 -25.04 -38.54 27.85
N GLN A 368 -25.09 -39.20 26.69
CA GLN A 368 -26.25 -39.95 26.17
C GLN A 368 -26.21 -41.44 26.52
N GLY A 369 -25.12 -41.94 27.13
CA GLY A 369 -24.87 -43.38 27.31
C GLY A 369 -24.57 -44.13 26.00
N LEU A 370 -24.13 -43.40 24.96
CA LEU A 370 -23.83 -43.93 23.62
C LEU A 370 -22.32 -44.17 23.43
N PRO A 371 -21.92 -45.11 22.55
CA PRO A 371 -20.51 -45.32 22.21
C PRO A 371 -19.92 -44.11 21.49
N THR A 372 -18.63 -43.85 21.73
CA THR A 372 -17.89 -42.76 21.08
C THR A 372 -17.82 -42.94 19.56
N PRO A 373 -18.12 -41.90 18.74
CA PRO A 373 -18.00 -41.98 17.29
C PRO A 373 -16.55 -42.32 16.86
N PRO A 374 -16.34 -43.24 15.89
CA PRO A 374 -15.00 -43.70 15.51
C PRO A 374 -14.04 -42.61 15.01
N ASN A 375 -14.57 -41.49 14.53
CA ASN A 375 -13.84 -40.31 14.04
C ASN A 375 -13.97 -39.09 14.97
N TYR A 376 -14.42 -39.26 16.21
CA TYR A 376 -14.59 -38.14 17.15
C TYR A 376 -13.27 -37.41 17.45
N ASN A 377 -13.28 -36.08 17.30
CA ASN A 377 -12.17 -35.20 17.62
C ASN A 377 -12.34 -34.63 19.04
N PRO A 378 -11.54 -35.07 20.04
CA PRO A 378 -11.59 -34.48 21.38
C PRO A 378 -11.15 -33.00 21.36
N PRO A 379 -11.53 -32.20 22.36
CA PRO A 379 -10.91 -30.89 22.58
C PRO A 379 -9.40 -31.04 22.74
N ALA A 380 -8.63 -30.22 22.05
CA ALA A 380 -7.20 -30.05 22.34
C ALA A 380 -7.04 -29.18 23.61
N LEU A 381 -7.90 -28.17 23.74
CA LEU A 381 -8.06 -27.33 24.92
C LEU A 381 -9.54 -27.00 25.08
N THR A 382 -9.95 -26.80 26.33
CA THR A 382 -11.29 -26.32 26.71
C THR A 382 -11.11 -24.96 27.37
N TYR A 383 -11.87 -23.97 26.92
CA TYR A 383 -11.88 -22.64 27.55
C TYR A 383 -12.71 -22.68 28.85
N ASP A 384 -12.70 -21.59 29.61
CA ASP A 384 -13.38 -21.51 30.91
C ASP A 384 -14.92 -21.62 30.82
N PHE A 385 -15.65 -21.40 31.92
CA PHE A 385 -17.11 -21.52 31.92
C PHE A 385 -17.79 -20.27 31.37
N ARG A 386 -18.51 -20.43 30.24
CA ARG A 386 -19.29 -19.40 29.51
C ARG A 386 -18.54 -18.32 28.71
N PRO A 387 -17.35 -18.56 28.13
CA PRO A 387 -16.80 -17.72 27.08
C PRO A 387 -17.66 -17.77 25.81
N SER A 388 -17.44 -16.80 24.92
CA SER A 388 -17.66 -16.95 23.47
C SER A 388 -16.31 -16.66 22.82
N THR A 389 -15.51 -17.70 22.57
CA THR A 389 -14.16 -17.56 22.01
C THR A 389 -14.27 -17.56 20.49
N ASN A 390 -13.82 -16.49 19.83
CA ASN A 390 -14.13 -16.19 18.44
C ASN A 390 -12.85 -16.11 17.59
N GLY A 391 -12.37 -14.92 17.20
CA GLY A 391 -11.16 -14.75 16.38
C GLY A 391 -9.92 -15.48 16.89
N ILE A 392 -9.07 -15.96 15.97
CA ILE A 392 -7.85 -16.72 16.27
C ILE A 392 -6.72 -16.44 15.27
N THR A 393 -5.61 -15.92 15.78
CA THR A 393 -4.41 -15.66 14.99
C THR A 393 -3.16 -16.28 15.63
N ALA A 394 -2.02 -16.23 14.93
CA ALA A 394 -0.75 -16.77 15.39
C ALA A 394 0.23 -15.64 15.65
N TYR A 395 0.85 -15.60 16.83
CA TYR A 395 1.84 -14.59 17.16
C TYR A 395 3.19 -14.94 16.51
N ILE A 396 3.63 -14.14 15.53
CA ILE A 396 4.81 -14.45 14.71
C ILE A 396 6.09 -13.67 15.09
N SER A 397 5.97 -12.57 15.84
CA SER A 397 7.10 -11.72 16.24
C SER A 397 8.05 -12.37 17.26
N ASN A 398 9.29 -11.88 17.29
CA ASN A 398 10.33 -12.20 18.28
C ASN A 398 10.33 -11.25 19.50
N ALA A 399 9.37 -10.34 19.63
CA ALA A 399 9.17 -9.51 20.82
C ALA A 399 9.07 -10.35 22.11
N PHE A 400 9.41 -9.74 23.24
CA PHE A 400 9.59 -10.40 24.54
C PHE A 400 10.63 -11.54 24.48
N GLY A 401 11.65 -11.41 23.64
CA GLY A 401 12.64 -12.45 23.37
C GLY A 401 12.05 -13.74 22.78
N GLY A 402 10.93 -13.63 22.05
CA GLY A 402 10.20 -14.75 21.46
C GLY A 402 9.26 -15.47 22.43
N ALA A 403 9.01 -14.94 23.65
CA ALA A 403 8.15 -15.59 24.65
C ALA A 403 6.67 -15.77 24.22
N LEU A 404 6.25 -15.06 23.17
CA LEU A 404 4.96 -15.25 22.50
C LEU A 404 5.04 -15.98 21.15
N GLN A 405 6.22 -16.14 20.55
CA GLN A 405 6.36 -16.62 19.18
C GLN A 405 5.82 -18.05 18.99
N GLY A 406 5.05 -18.26 17.92
CA GLY A 406 4.46 -19.55 17.56
C GLY A 406 3.27 -19.98 18.43
N ASN A 407 2.83 -19.14 19.37
CA ASN A 407 1.59 -19.36 20.13
C ASN A 407 0.37 -18.80 19.38
N LEU A 408 -0.83 -19.18 19.82
CA LEU A 408 -2.08 -18.64 19.28
C LEU A 408 -2.55 -17.47 20.16
N ILE A 409 -3.12 -16.44 19.54
CA ILE A 409 -3.84 -15.35 20.18
C ILE A 409 -5.32 -15.51 19.86
N VAL A 410 -6.19 -15.45 20.87
CA VAL A 410 -7.65 -15.61 20.71
C VAL A 410 -8.43 -14.48 21.35
N ALA A 411 -9.55 -14.10 20.73
CA ALA A 411 -10.50 -13.13 21.25
C ALA A 411 -11.68 -13.81 21.96
N THR A 412 -12.06 -13.31 23.14
CA THR A 412 -13.23 -13.79 23.90
C THR A 412 -14.31 -12.71 23.97
N TYR A 413 -15.34 -12.81 23.14
CA TYR A 413 -16.44 -11.83 23.05
C TYR A 413 -17.29 -11.77 24.34
N GLY A 414 -17.65 -12.94 24.89
CA GLY A 414 -18.58 -13.06 26.02
C GLY A 414 -17.89 -13.59 27.27
N GLN A 415 -18.17 -13.00 28.44
CA GLN A 415 -17.52 -13.22 29.75
C GLN A 415 -16.00 -13.01 29.77
N ASN A 416 -15.50 -12.38 30.84
CA ASN A 416 -14.14 -11.81 30.96
C ASN A 416 -13.74 -10.74 29.92
N GLN A 417 -14.20 -10.85 28.67
CA GLN A 417 -14.00 -9.93 27.55
C GLN A 417 -12.52 -9.67 27.28
N ASP A 418 -11.78 -10.74 27.02
CA ASP A 418 -10.32 -10.72 26.99
C ASP A 418 -9.72 -11.13 25.64
N VAL A 419 -8.48 -10.71 25.42
CA VAL A 419 -7.60 -11.32 24.41
C VAL A 419 -6.56 -12.15 25.16
N SER A 420 -6.41 -13.40 24.77
CA SER A 420 -5.67 -14.43 25.50
C SER A 420 -4.65 -15.12 24.61
N ARG A 421 -3.47 -15.44 25.17
CA ARG A 421 -2.51 -16.38 24.59
C ARG A 421 -2.96 -17.80 24.91
N VAL A 422 -3.10 -18.65 23.90
CA VAL A 422 -3.03 -20.11 24.07
C VAL A 422 -1.61 -20.56 23.78
N GLN A 423 -0.91 -21.02 24.83
CA GLN A 423 0.47 -21.46 24.72
C GLN A 423 0.56 -22.83 24.07
N LEU A 424 1.47 -23.00 23.09
CA LEU A 424 1.71 -24.27 22.40
C LEU A 424 3.05 -24.91 22.82
N ASP A 425 3.12 -26.25 22.77
CA ASP A 425 4.38 -27.00 22.79
C ASP A 425 5.06 -27.02 21.40
N ALA A 426 6.29 -27.55 21.33
CA ALA A 426 7.04 -27.68 20.09
C ALA A 426 6.41 -28.61 19.03
N ASN A 427 5.33 -29.33 19.38
CA ASN A 427 4.54 -30.14 18.45
C ASN A 427 3.22 -29.45 18.05
N GLY A 428 2.94 -28.24 18.54
CA GLY A 428 1.66 -27.54 18.34
C GLY A 428 0.50 -28.09 19.16
N ASN A 429 0.74 -28.57 20.38
CA ASN A 429 -0.31 -28.97 21.34
C ASN A 429 -0.49 -27.85 22.39
N PRO A 430 -1.72 -27.45 22.75
CA PRO A 430 -1.92 -26.42 23.76
C PRO A 430 -1.52 -26.90 25.16
N THR A 431 -0.85 -26.04 25.92
CA THR A 431 -0.33 -26.33 27.27
C THR A 431 -0.88 -25.40 28.36
N GLY A 432 -1.50 -24.28 28.01
CA GLY A 432 -2.09 -23.33 28.96
C GLY A 432 -2.70 -22.10 28.29
N ILE A 433 -3.44 -21.31 29.05
CA ILE A 433 -4.04 -20.04 28.64
C ILE A 433 -3.47 -18.92 29.52
N GLN A 434 -3.22 -17.75 28.95
CA GLN A 434 -2.82 -16.54 29.65
C GLN A 434 -3.52 -15.32 29.05
N THR A 435 -4.44 -14.69 29.80
CA THR A 435 -5.02 -13.39 29.44
C THR A 435 -3.92 -12.35 29.28
N LEU A 436 -3.92 -11.63 28.15
CA LEU A 436 -3.00 -10.54 27.86
C LEU A 436 -3.62 -9.20 28.25
N ALA A 437 -4.85 -8.92 27.78
CA ALA A 437 -5.58 -7.70 28.10
C ALA A 437 -7.11 -7.89 28.05
N LYS A 438 -7.84 -6.89 28.54
CA LYS A 438 -9.32 -6.84 28.52
C LYS A 438 -9.84 -5.67 27.69
N PHE A 439 -10.97 -5.92 27.05
CA PHE A 439 -11.61 -5.09 26.05
C PHE A 439 -13.13 -5.08 26.26
N ASN A 440 -13.88 -4.43 25.39
CA ASN A 440 -15.34 -4.46 25.37
C ASN A 440 -15.82 -5.25 24.15
N GLN A 441 -16.19 -6.51 24.39
CA GLN A 441 -16.61 -7.50 23.39
C GLN A 441 -15.61 -7.64 22.22
N PRO A 442 -14.36 -8.06 22.49
CA PRO A 442 -13.39 -8.33 21.42
C PRO A 442 -13.87 -9.53 20.59
N LEU A 443 -14.02 -9.35 19.28
CA LEU A 443 -14.63 -10.37 18.41
C LEU A 443 -13.61 -11.02 17.47
N ASP A 444 -12.65 -10.25 16.96
CA ASP A 444 -11.57 -10.73 16.10
C ASP A 444 -10.21 -10.11 16.42
N VAL A 445 -9.12 -10.80 16.03
CA VAL A 445 -7.72 -10.45 16.30
C VAL A 445 -6.78 -10.82 15.15
N VAL A 446 -5.87 -9.89 14.79
CA VAL A 446 -4.73 -10.17 13.88
C VAL A 446 -3.43 -9.64 14.49
N THR A 447 -2.28 -10.20 14.09
CA THR A 447 -0.95 -9.65 14.45
C THR A 447 -0.13 -9.31 13.22
N ASP A 448 0.70 -8.29 13.33
CA ASP A 448 1.74 -8.01 12.32
C ASP A 448 3.07 -8.74 12.61
N ALA A 449 4.07 -8.51 11.76
CA ALA A 449 5.41 -9.10 11.90
C ALA A 449 6.22 -8.50 13.05
N LYS A 450 5.92 -7.26 13.47
CA LYS A 450 6.60 -6.56 14.56
C LYS A 450 6.10 -7.03 15.93
N GLY A 451 4.84 -7.43 16.02
CA GLY A 451 4.24 -8.07 17.20
C GLY A 451 3.02 -7.33 17.77
N VAL A 452 2.52 -6.32 17.08
CA VAL A 452 1.32 -5.59 17.47
C VAL A 452 0.10 -6.49 17.28
N ILE A 453 -0.76 -6.58 18.31
CA ILE A 453 -2.02 -7.33 18.25
C ILE A 453 -3.16 -6.33 18.01
N TYR A 454 -3.76 -6.36 16.83
CA TYR A 454 -4.91 -5.54 16.46
C TYR A 454 -6.19 -6.28 16.89
N VAL A 455 -7.12 -5.56 17.53
CA VAL A 455 -8.33 -6.11 18.14
C VAL A 455 -9.58 -5.38 17.63
N ALA A 456 -10.55 -6.15 17.12
CA ALA A 456 -11.86 -5.65 16.75
C ALA A 456 -12.77 -5.62 17.98
N GLU A 457 -12.93 -4.45 18.60
CA GLU A 457 -13.84 -4.25 19.73
C GLU A 457 -15.27 -4.01 19.23
N PHE A 458 -16.00 -5.10 18.99
CA PHE A 458 -17.40 -5.06 18.54
C PHE A 458 -18.29 -4.22 19.47
N GLY A 459 -18.03 -4.25 20.78
CA GLY A 459 -18.80 -3.50 21.78
C GLY A 459 -18.43 -2.01 21.88
N SER A 460 -17.28 -1.59 21.34
CA SER A 460 -16.78 -0.20 21.40
C SER A 460 -16.86 0.55 20.07
N ASP A 461 -17.29 -0.10 18.99
CA ASP A 461 -17.24 0.44 17.61
C ASP A 461 -15.83 0.95 17.25
N ALA A 462 -14.80 0.16 17.60
CA ALA A 462 -13.40 0.58 17.58
C ALA A 462 -12.42 -0.54 17.16
N ILE A 463 -11.28 -0.14 16.58
CA ILE A 463 -10.06 -0.95 16.49
C ILE A 463 -9.06 -0.44 17.54
N THR A 464 -8.58 -1.38 18.35
CA THR A 464 -7.64 -1.12 19.44
C THR A 464 -6.44 -2.06 19.30
N ILE A 465 -5.23 -1.56 19.49
CA ILE A 465 -4.00 -2.36 19.46
C ILE A 465 -3.51 -2.72 20.86
N LEU A 466 -2.72 -3.78 20.93
CA LEU A 466 -1.71 -4.03 21.94
C LEU A 466 -0.34 -3.97 21.25
N GLU A 467 0.35 -2.86 21.42
CA GLU A 467 1.72 -2.64 20.97
C GLU A 467 2.68 -3.24 22.02
N PRO A 468 3.71 -4.02 21.66
CA PRO A 468 4.62 -4.63 22.64
C PRO A 468 5.27 -3.60 23.59
N GLU A 469 5.46 -3.96 24.86
CA GLU A 469 6.31 -3.20 25.79
C GLU A 469 7.47 -4.12 26.21
N ASP A 470 8.53 -4.14 25.40
CA ASP A 470 9.74 -4.96 25.61
C ASP A 470 10.54 -4.48 26.83
N LEU A 471 10.43 -3.18 27.20
CA LEU A 471 10.99 -2.61 28.42
C LEU A 471 9.93 -2.31 29.50
N PRO A 472 9.88 -3.07 30.62
CA PRO A 472 8.89 -2.86 31.68
C PRO A 472 9.15 -1.66 32.61
N ASN A 473 10.13 -0.80 32.29
CA ASN A 473 10.35 0.51 32.92
C ASN A 473 10.93 1.44 31.85
N CYS A 474 10.07 2.21 31.20
CA CYS A 474 10.47 3.06 30.09
C CYS A 474 11.35 4.25 30.56
N PRO A 475 12.56 4.46 29.99
CA PRO A 475 13.41 5.57 30.39
C PRO A 475 12.86 6.93 29.90
N PRO A 476 13.24 8.04 30.55
CA PRO A 476 12.98 9.37 30.02
C PRO A 476 13.91 9.63 28.81
N PRO A 477 13.39 10.01 27.62
CA PRO A 477 14.25 10.31 26.47
C PRO A 477 15.33 11.37 26.78
N PRO A 478 16.55 11.19 26.24
CA PRO A 478 17.72 11.98 26.59
C PRO A 478 17.64 13.39 25.99
N PRO A 479 18.06 14.44 26.71
CA PRO A 479 17.89 15.84 26.27
C PRO A 479 18.85 16.29 25.14
N TYR A 480 19.59 15.36 24.53
CA TYR A 480 20.59 15.56 23.48
C TYR A 480 20.72 14.28 22.64
N SER A 481 21.30 14.38 21.45
CA SER A 481 21.55 13.25 20.52
C SER A 481 22.58 12.24 21.04
N SER A 482 22.16 11.40 21.98
CA SER A 482 22.93 10.25 22.47
C SER A 482 22.47 8.97 21.79
N MET A 483 23.43 8.15 21.37
CA MET A 483 23.26 6.77 20.89
C MET A 483 22.86 5.79 22.02
N VAL A 484 21.83 6.15 22.78
CA VAL A 484 21.12 5.22 23.66
C VAL A 484 19.97 4.69 22.82
N ASP A 485 20.01 3.38 22.59
CA ASP A 485 18.93 2.57 22.04
C ASP A 485 18.42 1.73 23.21
N SER A 486 17.20 2.02 23.67
CA SER A 486 16.67 1.42 24.89
C SER A 486 16.08 0.03 24.65
N ASP A 487 15.23 -0.16 23.66
CA ASP A 487 14.55 -1.45 23.43
C ASP A 487 15.25 -2.39 22.44
N ASN A 488 16.31 -1.91 21.80
CA ASN A 488 17.24 -2.64 20.91
C ASN A 488 16.61 -2.96 19.54
N ASP A 489 16.05 -1.95 18.88
CA ASP A 489 15.51 -2.02 17.52
C ASP A 489 16.44 -1.44 16.44
N GLY A 490 17.37 -0.56 16.82
CA GLY A 490 18.35 0.10 15.96
C GLY A 490 18.39 1.63 16.11
N TYR A 491 17.26 2.26 16.44
CA TYR A 491 17.16 3.72 16.55
C TYR A 491 17.54 4.21 17.95
N SER A 492 17.75 5.53 18.10
CA SER A 492 18.07 6.11 19.41
C SER A 492 16.86 6.74 20.07
N ASP A 493 16.77 6.66 21.40
CA ASP A 493 15.74 7.29 22.25
C ASP A 493 15.48 8.76 21.89
N PHE A 494 16.49 9.47 21.36
CA PHE A 494 16.43 10.87 20.93
C PHE A 494 15.73 11.04 19.58
N ASP A 495 16.14 10.23 18.59
CA ASP A 495 15.57 10.21 17.24
C ASP A 495 14.10 9.77 17.29
N GLU A 496 13.84 8.79 18.14
CA GLU A 496 12.51 8.34 18.49
C GLU A 496 11.61 9.43 19.09
N ASP A 497 12.12 10.20 20.07
CA ASP A 497 11.40 11.33 20.67
C ASP A 497 11.11 12.43 19.64
N GLN A 498 11.98 12.64 18.62
CA GLN A 498 11.69 13.57 17.52
C GLN A 498 10.57 13.05 16.61
N ASN A 499 10.56 11.74 16.34
CA ASN A 499 9.56 11.08 15.49
C ASN A 499 8.22 10.76 16.21
N ALA A 500 8.15 10.95 17.53
CA ALA A 500 7.02 10.54 18.38
C ALA A 500 6.64 9.05 18.25
N THR A 501 7.67 8.21 18.21
CA THR A 501 7.62 6.74 18.32
C THR A 501 7.51 6.30 19.79
N ASN A 502 7.93 5.08 20.12
CA ASN A 502 7.78 4.50 21.44
C ASN A 502 8.99 3.64 21.82
N LEU A 503 9.99 4.28 22.42
CA LEU A 503 11.32 3.78 22.87
C LEU A 503 11.38 2.60 23.85
N CYS A 504 10.29 1.87 23.94
CA CYS A 504 10.05 0.69 24.77
C CYS A 504 9.31 -0.41 23.97
N SER A 505 9.25 -0.26 22.65
CA SER A 505 8.47 -0.97 21.65
C SER A 505 9.14 -0.87 20.27
N ARG A 506 10.06 -1.79 19.97
CA ARG A 506 10.55 -2.15 18.61
C ARG A 506 9.52 -2.36 17.50
N ALA A 507 8.23 -2.23 17.83
CA ALA A 507 7.16 -2.18 16.85
C ALA A 507 6.94 -0.76 16.29
N SER A 508 7.26 0.26 17.06
CA SER A 508 7.12 1.68 16.77
C SER A 508 8.49 2.25 16.38
N VAL A 509 9.02 1.88 15.22
CA VAL A 509 10.23 2.50 14.63
C VAL A 509 9.86 3.82 13.92
N PRO A 510 10.85 4.73 13.73
CA PRO A 510 10.75 5.83 12.77
C PRO A 510 10.50 5.38 11.32
N ASN A 511 10.41 6.34 10.40
CA ASN A 511 10.66 6.07 8.99
C ASN A 511 12.17 6.17 8.73
N ASP A 512 12.67 5.33 7.83
CA ASP A 512 14.07 5.21 7.41
C ASP A 512 14.02 4.75 5.94
N PHE A 513 14.50 5.58 5.01
CA PHE A 513 14.40 5.33 3.57
C PHE A 513 15.49 4.42 3.01
N ASP A 514 16.72 4.51 3.52
CA ASP A 514 17.89 3.84 2.95
C ASP A 514 18.33 2.57 3.74
N GLY A 515 17.97 2.49 5.03
CA GLY A 515 18.25 1.40 5.96
C GLY A 515 19.47 1.61 6.87
N ASP A 516 19.95 2.85 7.05
CA ASP A 516 21.11 3.23 7.88
C ASP A 516 20.84 3.12 9.41
N MET A 517 19.57 3.18 9.84
CA MET A 517 19.09 3.29 11.24
C MET A 517 19.18 4.69 11.88
N ILE A 518 19.25 5.74 11.06
CA ILE A 518 18.83 7.10 11.40
C ILE A 518 17.51 7.37 10.65
N SER A 519 16.60 8.18 11.22
CA SER A 519 15.31 8.46 10.58
C SER A 519 15.33 9.56 9.51
N ASP A 520 14.32 9.54 8.61
CA ASP A 520 13.95 10.60 7.64
C ASP A 520 13.73 12.02 8.27
N LEU A 521 13.90 12.17 9.59
CA LEU A 521 13.71 13.41 10.35
C LEU A 521 15.00 13.90 11.02
N THR A 522 16.01 13.05 11.22
CA THR A 522 17.29 13.43 11.82
C THR A 522 18.53 13.02 11.03
N ASP A 523 18.39 12.22 9.99
CA ASP A 523 19.37 12.10 8.91
C ASP A 523 19.44 13.45 8.15
N PRO A 524 20.64 13.90 7.73
CA PRO A 524 20.79 15.01 6.79
C PRO A 524 21.12 14.58 5.34
N ASP A 525 21.11 13.29 4.99
CA ASP A 525 21.40 12.75 3.64
C ASP A 525 20.47 11.55 3.32
N ASP A 526 19.15 11.77 3.31
CA ASP A 526 18.03 10.77 3.27
C ASP A 526 18.15 9.61 2.25
N ASP A 527 19.01 9.70 1.23
CA ASP A 527 19.27 8.61 0.27
C ASP A 527 20.75 8.20 0.09
N ASN A 528 21.65 8.79 0.89
CA ASN A 528 23.08 8.51 1.00
C ASN A 528 23.87 8.67 -0.31
N ASP A 529 23.44 9.56 -1.22
CA ASP A 529 24.22 9.94 -2.43
C ASP A 529 25.40 10.89 -2.12
N GLY A 530 25.39 11.53 -0.94
CA GLY A 530 26.42 12.45 -0.47
C GLY A 530 26.09 13.93 -0.68
N ILE A 531 24.86 14.25 -1.06
CA ILE A 531 24.34 15.61 -1.21
C ILE A 531 23.22 15.81 -0.17
N LEU A 532 23.61 16.32 1.00
CA LEU A 532 22.69 16.62 2.10
C LEU A 532 21.37 17.25 1.63
N ASP A 533 20.21 16.76 2.08
CA ASP A 533 18.87 17.08 1.54
C ASP A 533 18.58 18.59 1.51
N VAL A 534 19.11 19.37 2.45
CA VAL A 534 19.01 20.85 2.43
C VAL A 534 19.58 21.49 1.15
N ASN A 535 20.43 20.77 0.41
CA ASN A 535 21.00 21.12 -0.90
C ASN A 535 20.53 20.24 -2.05
N ASP A 536 19.98 19.05 -1.80
CA ASP A 536 19.47 18.17 -2.85
C ASP A 536 17.97 18.37 -3.14
N GLN A 537 17.55 18.12 -4.38
CA GLN A 537 16.18 18.35 -4.86
C GLN A 537 15.32 17.09 -4.99
N LEU A 538 15.91 15.91 -4.84
CA LEU A 538 15.41 14.60 -5.22
C LEU A 538 15.65 13.52 -4.15
N TYR A 539 16.04 13.93 -2.93
CA TYR A 539 16.44 13.25 -1.67
C TYR A 539 15.81 11.90 -1.25
N PHE A 540 14.97 11.32 -2.08
CA PHE A 540 14.62 9.90 -2.05
C PHE A 540 14.89 9.25 -3.42
N ASP A 541 15.98 9.60 -4.12
CA ASP A 541 16.43 9.06 -5.40
C ASP A 541 17.96 9.27 -5.57
N PRO A 542 18.81 8.34 -5.07
CA PRO A 542 20.28 8.48 -5.07
C PRO A 542 20.89 8.26 -6.47
N ALA A 543 20.05 8.23 -7.50
CA ALA A 543 20.46 8.37 -8.89
C ALA A 543 20.29 9.80 -9.39
N ASN A 544 19.75 10.73 -8.60
CA ASN A 544 19.49 12.12 -8.93
C ASN A 544 18.81 12.27 -10.31
N GLY A 545 17.73 11.50 -10.52
CA GLY A 545 16.96 11.40 -11.77
C GLY A 545 17.61 10.61 -12.92
N ASN A 546 18.91 10.27 -12.86
CA ASN A 546 19.62 9.59 -13.95
C ASN A 546 19.08 8.18 -14.28
N ASN A 547 18.46 7.50 -13.30
CA ASN A 547 17.92 6.14 -13.46
C ASN A 547 16.39 6.08 -13.58
N THR A 548 15.68 7.22 -13.60
CA THR A 548 14.21 7.27 -13.64
C THR A 548 13.66 6.65 -14.91
N LYS A 549 12.90 5.55 -14.76
CA LYS A 549 12.33 4.78 -15.87
C LYS A 549 10.96 5.36 -16.24
N LEU A 550 10.88 6.05 -17.38
CA LEU A 550 9.60 6.50 -17.92
C LEU A 550 8.89 5.39 -18.73
N PRO A 551 7.54 5.30 -18.71
CA PRO A 551 6.62 6.23 -18.06
C PRO A 551 6.59 6.10 -16.52
N VAL A 552 6.51 7.25 -15.85
CA VAL A 552 6.12 7.36 -14.45
C VAL A 552 4.65 7.79 -14.42
N GLU A 553 3.85 7.11 -13.62
CA GLU A 553 2.43 7.38 -13.47
C GLU A 553 2.02 7.18 -12.01
N PHE A 554 1.54 8.25 -11.37
CA PHE A 554 0.94 8.24 -10.05
C PHE A 554 -0.55 8.52 -10.23
N ASN A 555 -1.39 7.53 -9.94
CA ASN A 555 -2.83 7.72 -9.76
C ASN A 555 -3.09 7.39 -8.28
N TRP A 556 -3.63 8.32 -7.49
CA TRP A 556 -3.67 8.18 -6.03
C TRP A 556 -5.01 7.58 -5.54
N ASN A 557 -5.50 6.54 -6.23
CA ASN A 557 -6.87 6.04 -6.12
C ASN A 557 -7.22 5.60 -4.68
N PRO A 558 -8.51 5.62 -4.28
CA PRO A 558 -8.91 5.33 -2.91
C PRO A 558 -8.96 3.81 -2.79
N GLY A 559 -7.80 3.19 -2.56
CA GLY A 559 -7.63 1.76 -2.79
C GLY A 559 -6.20 1.33 -3.08
N ASP A 560 -5.34 2.26 -3.48
CA ASP A 560 -3.94 1.96 -3.78
C ASP A 560 -3.07 2.02 -2.52
N ALA A 561 -1.95 1.30 -2.54
CA ALA A 561 -0.94 1.39 -1.50
C ALA A 561 -0.32 2.80 -1.47
N PRO A 562 0.16 3.27 -0.30
CA PRO A 562 1.05 4.41 -0.22
C PRO A 562 2.23 4.24 -1.21
N LEU A 563 2.55 5.27 -1.99
CA LEU A 563 3.62 5.18 -3.00
C LEU A 563 5.02 5.42 -2.40
N GLY A 564 5.10 5.62 -1.08
CA GLY A 564 6.32 5.95 -0.34
C GLY A 564 6.84 7.35 -0.64
N LYS A 565 8.04 7.65 -0.11
CA LYS A 565 8.75 8.93 -0.31
C LYS A 565 7.93 10.12 0.22
N VAL A 566 8.24 11.35 -0.22
CA VAL A 566 7.66 12.61 0.28
C VAL A 566 6.15 12.49 0.49
N ALA A 567 5.70 12.56 1.75
CA ALA A 567 4.34 12.42 2.22
C ALA A 567 3.54 11.27 1.55
N ASN A 568 4.20 10.13 1.31
CA ASN A 568 3.68 8.94 0.64
C ASN A 568 3.21 9.14 -0.81
N THR A 569 3.59 10.26 -1.45
CA THR A 569 3.09 10.65 -2.78
C THR A 569 3.76 9.94 -3.96
N GLY A 570 4.91 9.28 -3.74
CA GLY A 570 5.73 8.65 -4.78
C GLY A 570 6.70 9.62 -5.49
N PHE A 571 6.59 10.93 -5.27
CA PHE A 571 7.57 11.91 -5.70
C PHE A 571 8.86 11.79 -4.87
N THR A 572 10.02 12.05 -5.49
CA THR A 572 11.33 11.81 -4.86
C THR A 572 11.88 13.02 -4.13
N GLY A 573 11.29 14.21 -4.31
CA GLY A 573 11.68 15.39 -3.55
C GLY A 573 10.74 16.56 -3.78
N VAL A 574 11.17 17.77 -3.38
CA VAL A 574 10.47 19.03 -3.65
C VAL A 574 11.47 20.13 -4.04
N GLN A 575 11.02 21.17 -4.75
CA GLN A 575 11.88 22.32 -5.09
C GLN A 575 12.54 22.92 -3.82
N ILE A 576 13.85 23.16 -3.84
CA ILE A 576 14.56 23.90 -2.78
C ILE A 576 13.97 25.31 -2.65
N THR A 577 13.90 25.81 -1.42
CA THR A 577 13.16 27.02 -1.04
C THR A 577 14.01 27.93 -0.15
N ASN A 578 13.77 29.24 -0.24
CA ASN A 578 14.21 30.25 0.73
C ASN A 578 13.25 30.35 1.93
N GLY A 579 12.13 29.60 1.92
CA GLY A 579 11.19 29.51 3.04
C GLY A 579 11.77 28.74 4.24
N VAL A 580 11.21 28.97 5.42
CA VAL A 580 11.60 28.25 6.66
C VAL A 580 11.19 26.77 6.64
N THR A 581 10.16 26.44 5.86
CA THR A 581 9.61 25.08 5.73
C THR A 581 9.62 24.69 4.27
N ARG A 582 10.36 23.62 3.95
CA ARG A 582 10.47 23.05 2.59
C ARG A 582 9.31 22.08 2.31
N THR A 583 9.10 21.17 3.25
CA THR A 583 8.04 20.17 3.23
C THR A 583 7.22 20.30 4.51
N ASP A 584 5.90 20.39 4.38
CA ASP A 584 4.92 20.32 5.47
C ASP A 584 3.97 19.15 5.14
N GLU A 585 4.32 17.95 5.61
CA GLU A 585 3.60 16.72 5.29
C GLU A 585 2.16 16.72 5.81
N VAL A 586 1.87 17.46 6.89
CA VAL A 586 0.52 17.60 7.46
C VAL A 586 -0.42 18.34 6.48
N LYS A 587 0.12 18.96 5.42
CA LYS A 587 -0.63 19.59 4.32
C LYS A 587 -0.79 18.70 3.09
N ILE A 588 -0.16 17.54 3.04
CA ILE A 588 -0.21 16.60 1.92
C ILE A 588 -0.97 15.36 2.37
N ALA A 589 -2.06 15.01 1.68
CA ALA A 589 -2.88 13.86 2.02
C ALA A 589 -3.17 12.99 0.79
N VAL A 590 -2.52 11.83 0.72
CA VAL A 590 -2.74 10.79 -0.28
C VAL A 590 -3.94 9.93 0.11
N GLY A 591 -4.78 9.54 -0.86
CA GLY A 591 -5.93 8.67 -0.61
C GLY A 591 -7.05 9.34 0.20
N ALA A 592 -7.10 10.67 0.19
CA ALA A 592 -8.20 11.44 0.78
C ALA A 592 -9.54 11.11 0.10
N ALA A 593 -10.66 11.51 0.73
CA ALA A 593 -12.00 11.17 0.27
C ALA A 593 -12.25 11.57 -1.21
N GLY A 594 -12.35 10.57 -2.09
CA GLY A 594 -12.39 10.74 -3.54
C GLY A 594 -11.33 9.89 -4.25
N GLY A 595 -10.18 9.65 -3.60
CA GLY A 595 -9.09 8.84 -4.14
C GLY A 595 -8.06 9.65 -4.92
N PHE A 596 -7.58 10.70 -4.30
CA PHE A 596 -6.76 11.74 -4.90
C PHE A 596 -5.70 12.20 -3.90
N THR A 597 -4.65 12.86 -4.38
CA THR A 597 -3.71 13.58 -3.51
C THR A 597 -4.19 15.01 -3.32
N ASN A 598 -4.47 15.38 -2.09
CA ASN A 598 -4.82 16.74 -1.69
C ASN A 598 -3.58 17.47 -1.18
N ILE A 599 -3.33 18.68 -1.70
CA ILE A 599 -2.33 19.60 -1.16
C ILE A 599 -3.05 20.83 -0.61
N ILE A 600 -2.93 21.05 0.69
CA ILE A 600 -3.30 22.31 1.35
C ILE A 600 -2.16 23.30 1.12
N THR A 601 -2.44 24.48 0.58
CA THR A 601 -1.42 25.50 0.33
C THR A 601 -0.81 26.03 1.63
N THR A 602 0.52 26.16 1.68
CA THR A 602 1.22 27.01 2.66
C THR A 602 1.25 28.47 2.18
N GLU A 603 1.64 29.41 3.05
CA GLU A 603 1.94 30.79 2.61
C GLU A 603 3.32 30.82 1.94
N GLY A 604 3.37 31.12 0.65
CA GLY A 604 4.61 31.17 -0.13
C GLY A 604 4.39 31.16 -1.65
N THR A 605 5.46 31.44 -2.41
CA THR A 605 5.43 31.44 -3.88
C THR A 605 6.82 31.21 -4.49
N ASN A 606 6.87 30.54 -5.64
CA ASN A 606 8.07 30.36 -6.46
C ASN A 606 8.17 31.42 -7.56
N ALA A 607 7.88 32.69 -7.24
CA ALA A 607 7.84 33.78 -8.22
C ALA A 607 8.88 34.85 -7.88
N GLY A 608 9.81 35.09 -8.80
CA GLY A 608 10.88 36.08 -8.62
C GLY A 608 11.80 35.76 -7.45
N ALA A 609 12.50 36.77 -6.94
CA ALA A 609 13.41 36.66 -5.80
C ALA A 609 12.76 36.32 -4.43
N ILE A 610 11.51 35.87 -4.40
CA ILE A 610 10.82 35.42 -3.18
C ILE A 610 11.22 33.96 -2.89
N ASN A 611 10.89 33.05 -3.80
CA ASN A 611 11.20 31.61 -3.75
C ASN A 611 10.91 30.95 -2.39
N THR A 612 9.72 31.20 -1.81
CA THR A 612 9.26 30.62 -0.53
C THR A 612 8.24 29.50 -0.70
N GLN A 613 8.07 28.94 -1.90
CA GLN A 613 7.15 27.82 -2.11
C GLN A 613 7.60 26.60 -1.28
N ALA A 614 6.65 25.96 -0.59
CA ALA A 614 6.80 24.64 0.03
C ALA A 614 5.97 23.61 -0.75
N ASN A 615 6.17 22.31 -0.51
CA ASN A 615 5.36 21.23 -1.07
C ASN A 615 5.24 21.23 -2.62
N ALA A 616 6.28 21.71 -3.33
CA ALA A 616 6.38 21.63 -4.78
C ALA A 616 6.96 20.28 -5.20
N LEU A 617 6.14 19.22 -5.07
CA LEU A 617 6.47 17.81 -5.25
C LEU A 617 6.99 17.50 -6.66
N GLN A 618 8.10 16.75 -6.76
CA GLN A 618 8.78 16.50 -8.04
C GLN A 618 9.51 15.17 -8.14
N ILE A 619 9.85 14.80 -9.38
CA ILE A 619 10.71 13.66 -9.72
C ILE A 619 11.69 14.05 -10.84
N GLY A 620 12.96 13.69 -10.65
CA GLY A 620 14.03 13.89 -11.63
C GLY A 620 13.97 12.85 -12.75
N PHE A 621 14.45 13.19 -13.95
CA PHE A 621 14.52 12.26 -15.07
C PHE A 621 15.62 12.67 -16.08
N ASP A 622 15.71 11.95 -17.20
CA ASP A 622 16.50 12.36 -18.38
C ASP A 622 15.61 13.09 -19.42
N PRO A 623 15.66 14.44 -19.48
CA PRO A 623 14.91 15.25 -20.44
C PRO A 623 15.62 15.47 -21.79
N HIS A 624 16.73 14.79 -22.11
CA HIS A 624 17.41 14.87 -23.42
C HIS A 624 16.59 14.31 -24.60
N ARG A 625 15.39 13.81 -24.32
CA ARG A 625 14.46 13.20 -25.26
C ARG A 625 13.12 13.93 -25.22
N ASN A 626 12.35 13.94 -26.31
CA ASN A 626 11.03 14.56 -26.27
C ASN A 626 10.16 13.91 -25.19
N PHE A 627 9.59 14.71 -24.29
CA PHE A 627 8.84 14.23 -23.13
C PHE A 627 7.52 14.98 -22.97
N ARG A 628 6.66 14.45 -22.11
CA ARG A 628 5.42 15.10 -21.68
C ARG A 628 5.19 14.90 -20.19
N VAL A 629 4.81 16.00 -19.54
CA VAL A 629 4.27 16.04 -18.18
C VAL A 629 2.76 16.30 -18.27
N GLU A 630 1.95 15.53 -17.55
CA GLU A 630 0.48 15.62 -17.52
C GLU A 630 -0.04 15.48 -16.08
N THR A 631 -1.08 16.25 -15.73
CA THR A 631 -1.84 16.08 -14.47
C THR A 631 -3.30 16.45 -14.70
N ARG A 632 -4.18 16.10 -13.75
CA ARG A 632 -5.50 16.70 -13.61
C ARG A 632 -5.68 17.25 -12.19
N ILE A 633 -6.27 18.43 -12.10
CA ILE A 633 -6.86 18.97 -10.88
C ILE A 633 -8.39 18.81 -10.97
N THR A 634 -9.03 18.38 -9.88
CA THR A 634 -10.49 18.24 -9.76
C THR A 634 -11.05 19.20 -8.71
N GLU A 635 -12.34 19.54 -8.83
CA GLU A 635 -13.08 20.42 -7.92
C GLU A 635 -12.38 21.78 -7.68
N MET A 636 -12.06 22.50 -8.76
CA MET A 636 -11.27 23.73 -8.73
C MET A 636 -11.75 24.75 -7.68
N PHE A 637 -10.82 25.14 -6.79
CA PHE A 637 -11.05 26.04 -5.63
C PHE A 637 -12.11 25.55 -4.63
N LEU A 638 -12.60 24.31 -4.73
CA LEU A 638 -13.67 23.74 -3.89
C LEU A 638 -14.92 24.64 -3.81
N GLY A 639 -15.25 25.33 -4.90
CA GLY A 639 -16.36 26.28 -4.99
C GLY A 639 -16.16 27.59 -4.19
N ARG A 640 -14.97 27.84 -3.64
CA ARG A 640 -14.60 29.13 -3.01
C ARG A 640 -14.25 30.17 -4.08
N THR A 641 -14.34 31.45 -3.69
CA THR A 641 -13.79 32.55 -4.49
C THR A 641 -12.26 32.43 -4.55
N PRO A 642 -11.63 32.47 -5.73
CA PRO A 642 -10.17 32.56 -5.86
C PRO A 642 -9.64 33.88 -5.30
N GLU A 643 -8.58 33.83 -4.50
CA GLU A 643 -7.98 34.99 -3.83
C GLU A 643 -6.46 35.08 -4.06
N GLY A 644 -5.92 36.31 -4.05
CA GLY A 644 -4.48 36.56 -4.18
C GLY A 644 -3.86 35.89 -5.41
N ASP A 645 -2.73 35.23 -5.21
CA ASP A 645 -2.00 34.45 -6.21
C ASP A 645 -2.22 32.93 -6.05
N GLN A 646 -3.38 32.52 -5.51
CA GLN A 646 -3.70 31.09 -5.35
C GLN A 646 -3.68 30.35 -6.69
N ALA A 647 -2.85 29.33 -6.80
CA ALA A 647 -2.68 28.58 -8.04
C ALA A 647 -2.28 27.12 -7.82
N ALA A 648 -2.59 26.24 -8.77
CA ALA A 648 -2.10 24.87 -8.78
C ALA A 648 -1.88 24.34 -10.20
N GLY A 649 -0.93 23.41 -10.37
CA GLY A 649 -0.66 22.79 -11.67
C GLY A 649 0.73 22.18 -11.80
N LEU A 650 1.25 22.20 -13.03
CA LEU A 650 2.51 21.56 -13.42
C LEU A 650 3.69 22.52 -13.41
N PHE A 651 4.88 21.98 -13.18
CA PHE A 651 6.14 22.63 -13.53
C PHE A 651 7.19 21.66 -14.10
N PHE A 652 8.20 22.23 -14.76
CA PHE A 652 9.44 21.58 -15.18
C PHE A 652 10.60 22.59 -15.09
N GLY A 653 11.70 22.21 -14.44
CA GLY A 653 12.92 23.03 -14.38
C GLY A 653 13.69 22.93 -13.06
N PRO A 654 14.99 23.28 -13.05
CA PRO A 654 15.93 22.83 -12.02
C PRO A 654 15.93 23.57 -10.68
N ASN A 655 15.03 24.55 -10.40
CA ASN A 655 14.78 25.15 -9.08
C ASN A 655 13.71 26.26 -9.16
N GLN A 656 13.40 26.93 -8.04
CA GLN A 656 12.44 28.05 -8.01
C GLN A 656 12.91 29.30 -8.79
N ASP A 657 14.21 29.55 -8.96
CA ASP A 657 14.70 30.63 -9.84
C ASP A 657 14.61 30.30 -11.35
N ASN A 658 14.34 29.04 -11.71
CA ASN A 658 14.50 28.52 -13.07
C ASN A 658 13.49 27.40 -13.39
N TYR A 659 12.30 27.75 -13.89
CA TYR A 659 11.25 26.79 -14.22
C TYR A 659 10.34 27.27 -15.37
N VAL A 660 9.59 26.33 -15.95
CA VAL A 660 8.41 26.57 -16.78
C VAL A 660 7.20 26.00 -16.05
N LYS A 661 6.15 26.81 -15.80
CA LYS A 661 4.92 26.35 -15.12
C LYS A 661 3.67 26.58 -15.95
N LEU A 662 2.71 25.68 -15.78
CA LEU A 662 1.35 25.79 -16.29
C LEU A 662 0.39 25.53 -15.13
N VAL A 663 -0.28 26.57 -14.67
CA VAL A 663 -1.14 26.53 -13.48
C VAL A 663 -2.51 27.15 -13.73
N ALA A 664 -3.53 26.61 -13.07
CA ALA A 664 -4.83 27.25 -12.91
C ALA A 664 -4.76 28.20 -11.71
N THR A 665 -5.09 29.48 -11.89
CA THR A 665 -4.75 30.58 -10.97
C THR A 665 -5.88 31.58 -10.72
N ALA A 666 -5.87 32.19 -9.53
CA ALA A 666 -6.68 33.34 -9.11
C ALA A 666 -6.26 34.68 -9.76
N ASN A 667 -5.02 34.74 -10.26
CA ASN A 667 -4.39 35.91 -10.86
C ASN A 667 -3.65 35.48 -12.14
N LEU A 668 -4.34 35.56 -13.29
CA LEU A 668 -3.88 35.11 -14.60
C LEU A 668 -2.58 35.80 -15.06
N ASN A 669 -2.50 37.11 -14.85
CA ASN A 669 -1.44 37.98 -15.37
C ASN A 669 -0.31 38.24 -14.36
N GLY A 670 -0.47 37.83 -13.10
CA GLY A 670 0.48 38.10 -12.02
C GLY A 670 0.61 39.59 -11.64
N ASP A 671 -0.39 40.41 -11.96
CA ASP A 671 -0.36 41.86 -11.73
C ASP A 671 -0.88 42.28 -10.34
N GLY A 672 -1.46 41.34 -9.59
CA GLY A 672 -2.01 41.52 -8.25
C GLY A 672 -3.52 41.71 -8.22
N THR A 673 -4.19 41.71 -9.39
CA THR A 673 -5.64 41.89 -9.50
C THR A 673 -6.37 40.57 -9.25
N SER A 674 -6.74 40.34 -7.99
CA SER A 674 -7.57 39.18 -7.60
C SER A 674 -8.87 39.13 -8.40
N GLY A 675 -9.07 38.06 -9.18
CA GLY A 675 -10.33 37.79 -9.89
C GLY A 675 -10.26 37.71 -11.42
N ASP A 676 -9.13 38.03 -12.06
CA ASP A 676 -8.88 37.53 -13.43
C ASP A 676 -8.37 36.09 -13.35
N THR A 677 -9.31 35.15 -13.25
CA THR A 677 -9.04 33.73 -13.08
C THR A 677 -8.74 33.07 -14.42
N GLY A 678 -7.82 32.10 -14.46
CA GLY A 678 -7.55 31.38 -15.71
C GLY A 678 -6.33 30.46 -15.66
N LEU A 679 -5.79 30.17 -16.85
CA LEU A 679 -4.60 29.33 -17.03
C LEU A 679 -3.37 30.18 -17.33
N GLN A 680 -2.48 30.26 -16.35
CA GLN A 680 -1.19 30.93 -16.49
C GLN A 680 -0.14 29.95 -17.00
N PHE A 681 0.29 30.14 -18.24
CA PHE A 681 1.59 29.68 -18.72
C PHE A 681 2.62 30.77 -18.41
N ALA A 682 3.76 30.37 -17.83
CA ALA A 682 4.85 31.27 -17.46
C ALA A 682 6.20 30.54 -17.46
N MET A 683 7.28 31.30 -17.61
CA MET A 683 8.67 30.82 -17.52
C MET A 683 9.48 31.78 -16.66
N GLU A 684 10.34 31.26 -15.81
CA GLU A 684 11.26 32.00 -14.95
C GLU A 684 12.69 31.58 -15.27
N VAL A 685 13.60 32.56 -15.38
CA VAL A 685 15.03 32.32 -15.59
C VAL A 685 15.83 33.29 -14.71
N ALA A 686 16.66 32.73 -13.83
CA ALA A 686 17.48 33.44 -12.84
C ALA A 686 16.67 34.49 -12.03
N GLY A 687 15.49 34.11 -11.54
CA GLY A 687 14.61 34.97 -10.74
C GLY A 687 13.87 36.06 -11.54
N ASN A 688 13.79 35.92 -12.87
CA ASN A 688 13.06 36.82 -13.76
C ASN A 688 11.84 36.12 -14.36
N LEU A 689 10.71 36.23 -13.68
CA LEU A 689 9.42 35.67 -14.13
C LEU A 689 8.87 36.39 -15.38
N GLN A 690 8.67 35.62 -16.45
CA GLN A 690 7.95 36.00 -17.66
C GLN A 690 6.57 35.34 -17.68
N ILE A 691 5.54 36.12 -17.37
CA ILE A 691 4.14 35.69 -17.37
C ILE A 691 3.53 35.91 -18.76
N ASN A 692 2.70 34.98 -19.22
CA ASN A 692 2.04 35.03 -20.53
C ASN A 692 3.01 35.23 -21.71
N PRO A 693 4.13 34.48 -21.79
CA PRO A 693 5.17 34.68 -22.80
C PRO A 693 4.69 34.44 -24.25
N THR A 694 3.52 33.81 -24.44
CA THR A 694 2.87 33.60 -25.75
C THR A 694 1.76 34.62 -26.05
N ASN A 695 1.43 35.52 -25.11
CA ASN A 695 0.27 36.42 -25.14
C ASN A 695 -1.11 35.74 -25.29
N ASN A 696 -1.20 34.45 -24.96
CA ASN A 696 -2.38 33.59 -25.19
C ASN A 696 -2.93 32.89 -23.92
N ASN A 697 -2.50 33.26 -22.70
CA ASN A 697 -3.02 32.69 -21.44
C ASN A 697 -4.57 32.75 -21.38
N PRO A 698 -5.28 31.59 -21.30
CA PRO A 698 -6.75 31.56 -21.28
C PRO A 698 -7.36 32.12 -19.98
N SER A 699 -8.20 33.15 -20.07
CA SER A 699 -9.08 33.58 -18.97
C SER A 699 -10.31 32.66 -18.89
N MET A 700 -10.63 32.17 -17.69
CA MET A 700 -11.60 31.10 -17.43
C MET A 700 -12.21 31.22 -16.03
N VAL A 701 -13.52 31.01 -15.87
CA VAL A 701 -14.19 31.02 -14.54
C VAL A 701 -13.95 29.69 -13.83
N LEU A 702 -12.80 29.56 -13.15
CA LEU A 702 -12.30 28.29 -12.60
C LEU A 702 -13.25 27.59 -11.60
N PRO A 703 -13.95 28.27 -10.67
CA PRO A 703 -14.89 27.60 -9.75
C PRO A 703 -16.12 26.95 -10.42
N GLY A 704 -16.27 27.09 -11.75
CA GLY A 704 -17.28 26.41 -12.56
C GLY A 704 -16.77 25.23 -13.38
N VAL A 705 -15.49 24.85 -13.25
CA VAL A 705 -14.85 23.74 -13.97
C VAL A 705 -14.67 22.56 -13.02
N SER A 706 -15.23 21.40 -13.37
CA SER A 706 -15.17 20.21 -12.50
C SER A 706 -13.81 19.51 -12.59
N ASN A 707 -13.25 19.40 -13.80
CA ASN A 707 -11.96 18.76 -14.06
C ASN A 707 -11.14 19.61 -15.04
N ILE A 708 -9.87 19.86 -14.71
CA ILE A 708 -8.93 20.53 -15.62
C ILE A 708 -7.66 19.69 -15.75
N ASP A 709 -7.42 19.17 -16.97
CA ASP A 709 -6.20 18.42 -17.27
C ASP A 709 -5.19 19.39 -17.91
N LEU A 710 -3.96 19.39 -17.38
CA LEU A 710 -2.86 20.26 -17.80
C LEU A 710 -1.75 19.42 -18.42
N ARG A 711 -1.02 20.01 -19.37
CA ARG A 711 0.06 19.34 -20.11
C ARG A 711 1.19 20.28 -20.48
N LEU A 712 2.41 19.82 -20.29
CA LEU A 712 3.65 20.41 -20.80
C LEU A 712 4.38 19.40 -21.70
N ASP A 713 4.58 19.72 -22.98
CA ASP A 713 5.36 18.93 -23.94
C ASP A 713 6.74 19.57 -24.13
N GLY A 714 7.80 18.84 -23.80
CA GLY A 714 9.19 19.26 -23.95
C GLY A 714 9.84 18.71 -25.20
N ASN A 715 10.55 19.57 -25.93
CA ASN A 715 11.35 19.23 -27.09
C ASN A 715 12.78 19.81 -26.92
N PRO A 716 13.73 19.03 -26.36
CA PRO A 716 15.12 19.47 -26.15
C PRO A 716 15.84 19.78 -27.45
N ALA A 717 15.55 19.05 -28.54
CA ALA A 717 16.17 19.25 -29.85
C ALA A 717 15.77 20.59 -30.50
N ALA A 718 14.57 21.08 -30.23
CA ALA A 718 14.11 22.41 -30.62
C ALA A 718 14.39 23.50 -29.57
N GLN A 719 14.79 23.13 -28.35
CA GLN A 719 14.88 23.99 -27.18
C GLN A 719 13.54 24.66 -26.82
N THR A 720 12.43 23.90 -26.86
CA THR A 720 11.08 24.46 -26.62
C THR A 720 10.23 23.66 -25.64
N MET A 721 9.36 24.37 -24.93
CA MET A 721 8.25 23.81 -24.15
C MET A 721 6.90 24.29 -24.72
N THR A 722 5.92 23.40 -24.82
CA THR A 722 4.56 23.72 -25.32
C THR A 722 3.49 23.38 -24.29
N ALA A 723 2.64 24.34 -23.98
CA ALA A 723 1.54 24.17 -23.01
C ALA A 723 0.21 23.82 -23.70
N TYR A 724 -0.51 22.85 -23.12
CA TYR A 724 -1.87 22.50 -23.51
C TYR A 724 -2.77 22.30 -22.28
N TYR A 725 -4.08 22.43 -22.49
CA TYR A 725 -5.10 22.13 -21.49
C TYR A 725 -6.34 21.47 -22.11
N LYS A 726 -7.18 20.89 -21.26
CA LYS A 726 -8.60 20.61 -21.56
C LYS A 726 -9.44 20.71 -20.28
N THR A 727 -10.71 21.03 -20.43
CA THR A 727 -11.71 21.03 -19.34
C THR A 727 -12.70 19.90 -19.52
N ASP A 728 -13.14 19.29 -18.43
CA ASP A 728 -14.31 18.41 -18.34
C ASP A 728 -14.37 17.30 -19.41
N GLY A 729 -13.22 16.69 -19.71
CA GLY A 729 -13.08 15.62 -20.69
C GLY A 729 -13.02 16.06 -22.17
N GLY A 730 -12.99 17.37 -22.45
CA GLY A 730 -12.93 17.94 -23.79
C GLY A 730 -11.61 17.71 -24.56
N ASN A 731 -11.50 18.31 -25.74
CA ASN A 731 -10.32 18.21 -26.60
C ASN A 731 -9.15 19.06 -26.08
N TRP A 732 -7.93 18.54 -26.25
CA TRP A 732 -6.69 19.27 -25.93
C TRP A 732 -6.53 20.51 -26.80
N THR A 733 -6.39 21.66 -26.15
CA THR A 733 -6.20 22.99 -26.75
C THR A 733 -4.81 23.50 -26.40
N ALA A 734 -4.08 24.03 -27.39
CA ALA A 734 -2.74 24.59 -27.18
C ALA A 734 -2.82 26.05 -26.71
N ILE A 735 -2.04 26.41 -25.70
CA ILE A 735 -1.84 27.80 -25.26
C ILE A 735 -0.71 28.44 -26.09
N GLY A 736 0.35 27.67 -26.34
CA GLY A 736 1.44 28.05 -27.24
C GLY A 736 2.75 27.40 -26.86
N THR A 737 3.80 27.78 -27.60
CA THR A 737 5.17 27.26 -27.46
C THR A 737 6.12 28.40 -27.12
N ILE A 738 7.08 28.13 -26.23
CA ILE A 738 8.17 29.05 -25.87
C ILE A 738 9.53 28.40 -26.09
N ASN A 739 10.55 29.22 -26.31
CA ASN A 739 11.94 28.81 -26.28
C ASN A 739 12.43 28.77 -24.83
N VAL A 740 13.22 27.76 -24.47
CA VAL A 740 13.69 27.49 -23.10
C VAL A 740 15.19 27.20 -23.13
N PRO A 741 16.03 27.75 -22.23
CA PRO A 741 17.47 27.55 -22.26
C PRO A 741 17.90 26.07 -22.24
N LEU A 742 18.91 25.73 -23.04
CA LEU A 742 19.38 24.34 -23.24
C LEU A 742 19.67 23.57 -21.94
N TRP A 743 20.16 24.24 -20.89
CA TRP A 743 20.49 23.64 -19.60
C TRP A 743 19.28 23.26 -18.74
N PHE A 744 18.05 23.65 -19.11
CA PHE A 744 16.83 23.02 -18.56
C PHE A 744 16.77 21.53 -18.94
N PHE A 745 17.41 21.12 -20.05
CA PHE A 745 17.38 19.74 -20.54
C PHE A 745 18.60 18.92 -20.09
N ASN A 746 19.29 19.32 -19.02
CA ASN A 746 20.29 18.50 -18.35
C ASN A 746 19.64 17.28 -17.67
N THR A 747 20.37 16.16 -17.55
CA THR A 747 19.90 15.00 -16.79
C THR A 747 19.73 15.36 -15.31
N GLY A 748 18.66 14.87 -14.70
CA GLY A 748 18.25 15.18 -13.33
C GLY A 748 17.18 16.26 -13.22
N THR A 749 16.97 17.10 -14.25
CA THR A 749 16.00 18.21 -14.15
C THR A 749 14.59 17.70 -13.79
N PRO A 750 13.99 18.17 -12.70
CA PRO A 750 12.69 17.69 -12.24
C PRO A 750 11.50 18.17 -13.06
N ALA A 751 10.46 17.34 -13.07
CA ALA A 751 9.08 17.72 -13.36
C ALA A 751 8.18 17.37 -12.18
N GLY A 752 7.12 18.15 -11.95
CA GLY A 752 6.34 18.03 -10.72
C GLY A 752 4.99 18.76 -10.72
N ILE A 753 4.36 18.75 -9.55
CA ILE A 753 3.12 19.48 -9.23
C ILE A 753 3.36 20.48 -8.09
N LEU A 754 2.61 21.58 -8.09
CA LEU A 754 2.69 22.59 -7.03
C LEU A 754 1.31 23.17 -6.69
N ALA A 755 1.21 23.72 -5.49
CA ALA A 755 0.04 24.46 -4.98
C ALA A 755 0.51 25.73 -4.23
N THR A 756 0.31 26.89 -4.83
CA THR A 756 0.76 28.22 -4.37
C THR A 756 -0.36 28.94 -3.62
N ASN A 757 -0.02 29.66 -2.55
CA ASN A 757 -0.87 30.69 -1.95
C ASN A 757 -0.02 31.86 -1.46
N HIS A 758 -0.14 33.00 -2.15
CA HIS A 758 0.52 34.26 -1.80
C HIS A 758 -0.49 35.41 -1.96
N GLY A 759 -0.25 36.54 -1.28
CA GLY A 759 -1.14 37.70 -1.31
C GLY A 759 -2.47 37.57 -0.54
N THR A 760 -2.75 36.41 0.09
CA THR A 760 -3.91 36.21 0.98
C THR A 760 -3.54 35.27 2.15
N PRO A 761 -4.01 35.54 3.39
CA PRO A 761 -3.83 34.63 4.53
C PRO A 761 -4.74 33.39 4.47
N ASN A 762 -5.65 33.31 3.50
CA ASN A 762 -6.64 32.23 3.41
C ASN A 762 -6.09 31.01 2.65
N THR A 763 -5.57 30.01 3.37
CA THR A 763 -5.15 28.74 2.75
C THR A 763 -6.31 28.02 2.06
N ILE A 764 -6.00 27.27 0.99
CA ILE A 764 -6.95 26.49 0.19
C ILE A 764 -6.40 25.09 -0.10
N SER A 765 -7.28 24.15 -0.47
CA SER A 765 -6.93 22.80 -0.93
C SER A 765 -7.02 22.70 -2.45
N PHE A 766 -6.06 22.02 -3.07
CA PHE A 766 -6.14 21.58 -4.45
C PHE A 766 -6.01 20.05 -4.52
N ILE A 767 -6.89 19.42 -5.31
CA ILE A 767 -7.03 17.96 -5.38
C ILE A 767 -6.52 17.47 -6.74
N PHE A 768 -5.46 16.67 -6.72
CA PHE A 768 -4.81 16.11 -7.90
C PHE A 768 -5.23 14.65 -8.11
N ASP A 769 -5.77 14.37 -9.30
CA ASP A 769 -6.24 13.04 -9.72
C ASP A 769 -5.08 12.11 -10.06
N PHE A 770 -4.18 12.59 -10.93
CA PHE A 770 -2.96 11.87 -11.32
C PHE A 770 -1.80 12.81 -11.63
N PHE A 771 -0.58 12.26 -11.63
CA PHE A 771 0.60 12.81 -12.30
C PHE A 771 1.15 11.76 -13.28
N ARG A 772 1.54 12.20 -14.49
CA ARG A 772 2.11 11.37 -15.54
C ARG A 772 3.31 12.05 -16.17
N LEU A 773 4.43 11.34 -16.29
CA LEU A 773 5.65 11.78 -16.95
C LEU A 773 6.10 10.69 -17.93
N SER A 774 6.22 11.02 -19.22
CA SER A 774 6.48 10.00 -20.25
C SER A 774 7.17 10.53 -21.50
N TYR A 775 7.97 9.69 -22.15
CA TYR A 775 8.59 10.01 -23.43
C TYR A 775 7.56 10.09 -24.58
N ARG A 776 7.91 10.88 -25.59
CA ARG A 776 7.11 11.19 -26.79
C ARG A 776 7.90 11.04 -28.10
N ASP A 777 9.08 10.40 -28.03
CA ASP A 777 10.03 10.17 -29.13
C ASP A 777 10.04 8.73 -29.67
N ILE A 778 9.05 7.90 -29.30
CA ILE A 778 8.94 6.50 -29.74
C ILE A 778 8.70 6.46 -31.25
N VAL A 779 9.68 5.97 -32.00
CA VAL A 779 9.61 5.77 -33.46
C VAL A 779 8.89 4.47 -33.78
N ALA A 780 9.29 3.38 -33.12
CA ALA A 780 8.79 2.04 -33.39
C ALA A 780 8.87 1.13 -32.16
N ARG A 781 7.90 0.22 -32.08
CA ARG A 781 7.88 -0.94 -31.20
C ARG A 781 7.49 -2.15 -32.02
N ILE A 782 8.26 -3.23 -31.94
CA ILE A 782 8.13 -4.41 -32.81
C ILE A 782 8.16 -5.69 -31.96
N ASN A 783 7.10 -6.49 -32.03
CA ASN A 783 7.00 -7.81 -31.41
C ASN A 783 7.53 -8.88 -32.38
N GLY A 784 8.64 -9.53 -32.04
CA GLY A 784 9.28 -10.55 -32.86
C GLY A 784 8.51 -11.87 -32.85
N GLY A 785 7.91 -12.25 -33.97
CA GLY A 785 7.39 -13.61 -34.21
C GLY A 785 5.91 -13.87 -33.90
N ASP A 786 5.26 -13.12 -33.01
CA ASP A 786 3.79 -13.12 -32.82
C ASP A 786 3.19 -11.81 -33.36
N ARG A 787 1.85 -11.73 -33.32
CA ARG A 787 1.03 -10.61 -33.78
C ARG A 787 1.24 -9.33 -32.95
N ASP A 788 0.48 -8.31 -33.30
CA ASP A 788 0.32 -7.08 -32.55
C ASP A 788 -0.04 -7.33 -31.07
N TRP A 789 0.56 -6.54 -30.19
CA TRP A 789 0.33 -6.59 -28.75
C TRP A 789 0.28 -5.18 -28.19
N THR A 790 -0.61 -4.93 -27.24
CA THR A 790 -0.61 -3.72 -26.44
C THR A 790 -0.48 -4.15 -25.00
N THR A 791 0.61 -3.75 -24.34
CA THR A 791 0.80 -3.96 -22.91
C THR A 791 -0.18 -3.09 -22.12
N ASN A 792 -0.42 -3.41 -20.84
CA ASN A 792 -1.40 -2.73 -19.99
C ASN A 792 -1.09 -1.24 -19.74
N ASP A 793 0.17 -0.82 -19.95
CA ASP A 793 0.60 0.59 -19.98
C ASP A 793 0.16 1.35 -21.25
N GLY A 794 -0.55 0.69 -22.17
CA GLY A 794 -0.99 1.25 -23.45
C GLY A 794 0.08 1.26 -24.54
N ALA A 795 1.27 0.71 -24.31
CA ALA A 795 2.31 0.64 -25.34
C ALA A 795 1.95 -0.40 -26.42
N ALA A 796 1.57 0.09 -27.60
CA ALA A 796 1.32 -0.75 -28.78
C ALA A 796 2.63 -1.20 -29.45
N TRP A 797 2.71 -2.49 -29.77
CA TRP A 797 3.81 -3.16 -30.46
C TRP A 797 3.31 -3.71 -31.80
N SER A 798 3.99 -3.35 -32.89
CA SER A 798 3.69 -3.83 -34.24
C SER A 798 4.12 -5.31 -34.44
N PRO A 799 3.44 -6.08 -35.30
CA PRO A 799 3.76 -7.49 -35.54
C PRO A 799 5.00 -7.67 -36.42
N ASP A 800 5.82 -8.68 -36.10
CA ASP A 800 6.88 -9.19 -36.99
C ASP A 800 6.74 -10.70 -37.27
N THR A 801 5.57 -11.05 -37.77
CA THR A 801 5.19 -12.42 -38.17
C THR A 801 5.65 -12.76 -39.59
N SER A 802 5.47 -14.03 -39.99
CA SER A 802 5.66 -14.43 -41.39
C SER A 802 4.67 -13.77 -42.36
N ALA A 803 3.48 -13.37 -41.89
CA ALA A 803 2.37 -12.84 -42.70
C ALA A 803 2.25 -11.30 -42.69
N ASN A 804 2.63 -10.66 -41.58
CA ASN A 804 2.69 -9.21 -41.42
C ASN A 804 3.99 -8.83 -40.69
N ARG A 805 4.83 -8.05 -41.36
CA ARG A 805 6.19 -7.66 -40.98
C ARG A 805 6.58 -6.35 -41.69
N PRO A 806 6.12 -5.18 -41.22
CA PRO A 806 6.25 -3.92 -41.94
C PRO A 806 7.70 -3.40 -42.06
N TYR A 807 8.60 -3.85 -41.17
CA TYR A 807 9.98 -3.34 -41.09
C TYR A 807 11.06 -4.38 -41.41
N SER A 808 10.73 -5.66 -41.63
CA SER A 808 11.72 -6.74 -41.64
C SER A 808 11.72 -7.62 -42.89
N THR A 809 12.92 -8.10 -43.24
CA THR A 809 13.13 -9.08 -44.31
C THR A 809 14.01 -10.24 -43.83
N GLY A 810 13.88 -11.39 -44.49
CA GLY A 810 14.61 -12.60 -44.15
C GLY A 810 14.20 -13.26 -42.82
N GLY A 811 14.86 -14.39 -42.52
CA GLY A 811 14.64 -15.22 -41.35
C GLY A 811 13.28 -15.93 -41.27
N GLY A 812 13.12 -16.68 -40.18
CA GLY A 812 11.90 -17.37 -39.76
C GLY A 812 11.41 -16.88 -38.40
N THR A 813 10.25 -17.39 -37.97
CA THR A 813 9.60 -17.02 -36.71
C THR A 813 9.39 -18.26 -35.83
N TYR A 814 9.62 -18.14 -34.53
CA TYR A 814 9.32 -19.20 -33.56
C TYR A 814 8.44 -18.63 -32.43
N VAL A 815 7.49 -19.44 -31.96
CA VAL A 815 6.49 -19.09 -30.94
C VAL A 815 6.32 -20.28 -30.01
N LEU A 816 6.31 -20.04 -28.71
CA LEU A 816 6.24 -21.09 -27.70
C LEU A 816 4.81 -21.65 -27.55
N ILE A 817 4.44 -22.55 -28.46
CA ILE A 817 3.13 -23.22 -28.62
C ILE A 817 2.00 -22.24 -29.02
N PRO A 818 1.57 -22.23 -30.30
CA PRO A 818 0.50 -21.35 -30.77
C PRO A 818 -0.83 -21.56 -30.02
N GLY A 819 -1.32 -20.51 -29.35
CA GLY A 819 -2.66 -20.47 -28.75
C GLY A 819 -2.77 -20.98 -27.31
N VAL A 820 -1.66 -21.20 -26.60
CA VAL A 820 -1.65 -21.57 -25.17
C VAL A 820 -1.15 -20.38 -24.34
N SER A 821 -1.52 -20.30 -23.07
CA SER A 821 -0.88 -19.37 -22.12
C SER A 821 0.62 -19.69 -22.02
N CYS A 822 1.46 -18.68 -22.18
CA CYS A 822 2.91 -18.84 -22.11
C CYS A 822 3.35 -19.37 -20.72
N PRO A 823 4.41 -20.19 -20.63
CA PRO A 823 5.07 -20.48 -19.36
C PRO A 823 5.54 -19.18 -18.70
N GLN A 824 5.62 -19.19 -17.37
CA GLN A 824 6.14 -18.08 -16.59
C GLN A 824 7.54 -17.67 -17.08
N ILE A 825 7.65 -16.46 -17.62
CA ILE A 825 8.94 -15.82 -17.86
C ILE A 825 9.37 -15.23 -16.51
N TYR A 826 10.56 -15.58 -16.05
CA TYR A 826 11.03 -15.18 -14.73
C TYR A 826 11.58 -13.75 -14.76
N ASN A 827 11.28 -12.98 -13.72
CA ASN A 827 11.69 -11.58 -13.51
C ASN A 827 11.07 -10.55 -14.48
N VAL A 828 9.83 -10.77 -14.93
CA VAL A 828 8.95 -9.76 -15.55
C VAL A 828 7.54 -9.82 -14.95
N THR A 829 6.77 -8.76 -15.12
CA THR A 829 5.32 -8.79 -14.89
C THR A 829 4.63 -9.55 -16.02
N ARG A 830 3.52 -10.24 -15.73
CA ARG A 830 2.79 -11.11 -16.69
C ARG A 830 2.35 -10.43 -17.99
N ASP A 831 2.32 -9.11 -18.00
CA ASP A 831 2.01 -8.28 -19.16
C ASP A 831 3.13 -8.33 -20.23
N PHE A 832 4.38 -8.35 -19.78
CA PHE A 832 5.56 -8.40 -20.63
C PHE A 832 5.94 -9.82 -21.05
N ASP A 833 5.46 -10.86 -20.36
CA ASP A 833 5.69 -12.29 -20.69
C ASP A 833 5.61 -12.51 -22.21
N ARG A 834 4.51 -12.04 -22.82
CA ARG A 834 4.19 -12.31 -24.23
C ARG A 834 5.25 -11.85 -25.23
N LEU A 835 5.91 -10.72 -24.96
CA LEU A 835 7.00 -10.19 -25.81
C LEU A 835 8.25 -11.09 -25.80
N TYR A 836 8.36 -11.99 -24.82
CA TYR A 836 9.42 -13.00 -24.71
C TYR A 836 8.94 -14.42 -25.03
N CYS A 837 7.67 -14.61 -25.41
CA CYS A 837 7.11 -15.93 -25.79
C CYS A 837 7.29 -16.26 -27.28
N SER A 838 7.80 -15.31 -28.07
CA SER A 838 8.10 -15.46 -29.49
C SER A 838 9.45 -14.87 -29.86
N GLU A 839 9.86 -15.13 -31.09
CA GLU A 839 11.07 -14.55 -31.69
C GLU A 839 10.97 -14.45 -33.21
N ARG A 840 11.69 -13.47 -33.76
CA ARG A 840 12.25 -13.55 -35.10
C ARG A 840 13.64 -14.15 -35.00
N ASN A 841 13.98 -15.09 -35.88
CA ASN A 841 15.28 -15.72 -35.91
C ASN A 841 15.80 -15.92 -37.33
N THR A 842 17.09 -16.22 -37.44
CA THR A 842 17.82 -16.33 -38.71
C THR A 842 17.65 -17.69 -39.40
N SER A 843 16.51 -18.35 -39.19
CA SER A 843 16.18 -19.61 -39.87
C SER A 843 16.08 -19.40 -41.38
N GLY A 844 16.83 -20.18 -42.15
CA GLY A 844 16.90 -20.11 -43.62
C GLY A 844 17.63 -18.90 -44.22
N SER A 845 17.68 -17.75 -43.53
CA SER A 845 18.41 -16.55 -43.98
C SER A 845 18.65 -15.55 -42.84
N ALA A 846 19.61 -14.64 -43.04
CA ALA A 846 19.83 -13.50 -42.17
C ALA A 846 18.57 -12.64 -42.02
N VAL A 847 18.39 -12.00 -40.85
CA VAL A 847 17.29 -11.06 -40.60
C VAL A 847 17.84 -9.64 -40.77
N GLN A 848 17.09 -8.80 -41.47
CA GLN A 848 17.34 -7.37 -41.61
C GLN A 848 16.08 -6.59 -41.22
N TYR A 849 16.22 -5.56 -40.40
CA TYR A 849 15.20 -4.55 -40.16
C TYR A 849 15.64 -3.22 -40.76
N THR A 850 14.71 -2.51 -41.40
CA THR A 850 14.86 -1.12 -41.84
C THR A 850 13.65 -0.35 -41.33
N ILE A 851 13.85 0.48 -40.32
CA ILE A 851 12.80 1.17 -39.56
C ILE A 851 12.86 2.66 -39.92
N PRO A 852 11.91 3.21 -40.69
CA PRO A 852 11.96 4.61 -41.11
C PRO A 852 11.93 5.59 -39.92
N VAL A 853 12.74 6.64 -39.99
CA VAL A 853 12.73 7.77 -39.04
C VAL A 853 12.31 9.07 -39.76
N SER A 854 11.75 10.01 -39.01
CA SER A 854 11.27 11.29 -39.54
C SER A 854 12.37 12.32 -39.83
N SER A 855 13.58 12.13 -39.30
CA SER A 855 14.70 13.06 -39.43
C SER A 855 16.05 12.35 -39.25
N THR A 856 17.14 13.00 -39.65
CA THR A 856 18.50 12.59 -39.27
C THR A 856 18.80 12.99 -37.82
N GLY A 857 19.66 12.25 -37.13
CA GLY A 857 20.03 12.52 -35.74
C GLY A 857 20.47 11.28 -34.98
N THR A 858 20.75 11.42 -33.68
CA THR A 858 21.05 10.27 -32.80
C THR A 858 19.74 9.60 -32.34
N TYR A 859 19.66 8.28 -32.44
CA TYR A 859 18.52 7.46 -32.00
C TYR A 859 19.00 6.39 -31.02
N ALA A 860 18.17 6.07 -30.02
CA ALA A 860 18.36 4.89 -29.18
C ALA A 860 17.61 3.69 -29.74
N VAL A 861 18.20 2.51 -29.59
CA VAL A 861 17.66 1.23 -30.04
C VAL A 861 17.82 0.22 -28.91
N ARG A 862 16.71 -0.36 -28.43
CA ARG A 862 16.71 -1.45 -27.45
C ARG A 862 16.29 -2.75 -28.11
N LEU A 863 17.12 -3.77 -27.93
CA LEU A 863 16.90 -5.11 -28.42
C LEU A 863 16.54 -6.03 -27.24
N HIS A 864 15.45 -6.77 -27.36
CA HIS A 864 14.91 -7.65 -26.32
C HIS A 864 15.14 -9.12 -26.68
N PHE A 865 15.59 -9.92 -25.71
CA PHE A 865 15.92 -11.32 -25.89
C PHE A 865 15.47 -12.18 -24.70
N ALA A 866 15.18 -13.45 -24.95
CA ALA A 866 15.10 -14.53 -23.97
C ALA A 866 15.50 -15.84 -24.66
N GLU A 867 16.13 -16.80 -23.99
CA GLU A 867 16.36 -18.12 -24.58
C GLU A 867 15.14 -19.03 -24.38
N LEU A 868 14.64 -19.58 -25.49
CA LEU A 868 13.35 -20.29 -25.58
C LEU A 868 13.48 -21.74 -26.06
N TYR A 869 14.67 -22.17 -26.47
CA TYR A 869 14.90 -23.47 -27.11
C TYR A 869 16.02 -24.26 -26.43
N TRP A 870 17.21 -23.66 -26.26
CA TRP A 870 18.37 -24.28 -25.62
C TRP A 870 18.26 -24.20 -24.10
N GLY A 871 18.58 -25.26 -23.38
CA GLY A 871 18.29 -25.40 -21.94
C GLY A 871 16.89 -25.94 -21.62
N THR A 872 15.95 -25.91 -22.58
CA THR A 872 14.61 -26.50 -22.39
C THR A 872 14.62 -28.02 -22.60
N ASN A 873 13.69 -28.75 -21.99
CA ASN A 873 13.43 -30.17 -22.29
C ASN A 873 14.67 -31.08 -22.21
N GLY A 874 15.58 -30.81 -21.26
CA GLY A 874 16.82 -31.58 -21.08
C GLY A 874 17.95 -31.28 -22.09
N ARG A 875 17.79 -30.27 -22.96
CA ARG A 875 18.84 -29.80 -23.86
C ARG A 875 19.93 -29.04 -23.08
N PRO A 876 21.19 -29.03 -23.55
CA PRO A 876 22.20 -28.09 -23.06
C PRO A 876 21.75 -26.63 -23.30
N GLY A 877 22.15 -25.72 -22.41
CA GLY A 877 21.86 -24.28 -22.49
C GLY A 877 23.06 -23.44 -22.93
N PRO A 878 24.13 -23.34 -22.09
CA PRO A 878 25.27 -22.47 -22.38
C PRO A 878 25.99 -22.86 -23.67
N ASN A 879 26.51 -21.85 -24.37
CA ASN A 879 27.28 -21.92 -25.61
C ASN A 879 26.55 -22.51 -26.83
N GLN A 880 25.29 -22.93 -26.72
CA GLN A 880 24.57 -23.58 -27.83
C GLN A 880 24.04 -22.59 -28.86
N ARG A 881 23.63 -21.39 -28.43
CA ARG A 881 23.34 -20.26 -29.33
C ARG A 881 24.36 -19.16 -29.10
N LYS A 882 25.10 -18.84 -30.15
CA LYS A 882 25.95 -17.64 -30.24
C LYS A 882 25.69 -16.95 -31.57
N PHE A 883 25.56 -15.64 -31.55
CA PHE A 883 25.33 -14.86 -32.75
C PHE A 883 25.81 -13.42 -32.61
N ASN A 884 26.04 -12.77 -33.74
CA ASN A 884 26.35 -11.35 -33.81
C ASN A 884 25.08 -10.54 -34.10
N VAL A 885 25.04 -9.28 -33.66
CA VAL A 885 24.03 -8.29 -34.06
C VAL A 885 24.73 -7.01 -34.49
N GLN A 886 24.24 -6.38 -35.56
CA GLN A 886 24.78 -5.14 -36.10
C GLN A 886 23.70 -4.05 -36.15
N LEU A 887 24.12 -2.81 -35.98
CA LEU A 887 23.32 -1.58 -36.03
C LEU A 887 24.09 -0.59 -36.93
N GLU A 888 23.42 -0.05 -37.95
CA GLU A 888 24.06 0.74 -39.04
C GLU A 888 25.33 0.08 -39.60
N GLY A 889 25.26 -1.24 -39.85
CA GLY A 889 26.38 -2.06 -40.32
C GLY A 889 27.51 -2.31 -39.32
N THR A 890 27.50 -1.63 -38.16
CA THR A 890 28.50 -1.79 -37.10
C THR A 890 28.08 -2.91 -36.15
N THR A 891 28.98 -3.85 -35.83
CA THR A 891 28.64 -4.97 -34.94
C THR A 891 28.60 -4.50 -33.49
N VAL A 892 27.41 -4.51 -32.88
CA VAL A 892 27.15 -4.03 -31.51
C VAL A 892 27.05 -5.16 -30.47
N LEU A 893 26.80 -6.39 -30.93
CA LEU A 893 26.90 -7.61 -30.13
C LEU A 893 27.72 -8.64 -30.88
N THR A 894 28.68 -9.28 -30.19
CA THR A 894 29.60 -10.27 -30.76
C THR A 894 29.53 -11.56 -29.95
N ASN A 895 29.33 -12.70 -30.62
CA ASN A 895 29.21 -14.04 -30.02
C ASN A 895 28.17 -14.12 -28.87
N PHE A 896 27.12 -13.30 -28.92
CA PHE A 896 26.16 -13.12 -27.86
C PHE A 896 25.35 -14.40 -27.59
N ASP A 897 25.36 -14.81 -26.33
CA ASP A 897 24.74 -16.03 -25.81
C ASP A 897 23.78 -15.62 -24.69
N ILE A 898 22.48 -15.65 -25.00
CA ILE A 898 21.42 -15.20 -24.09
C ILE A 898 21.41 -16.05 -22.82
N PHE A 899 21.60 -17.37 -22.93
CA PHE A 899 21.57 -18.27 -21.78
C PHE A 899 22.76 -18.01 -20.84
N SER A 900 23.94 -17.76 -21.39
CA SER A 900 25.13 -17.46 -20.57
C SER A 900 25.04 -16.10 -19.85
N GLU A 901 24.27 -15.14 -20.36
CA GLU A 901 24.04 -13.86 -19.67
C GLU A 901 22.86 -13.89 -18.67
N THR A 902 21.79 -14.64 -18.93
CA THR A 902 20.63 -14.74 -18.00
C THR A 902 20.78 -15.85 -16.95
N GLY A 903 21.73 -16.76 -17.14
CA GLY A 903 21.95 -17.97 -16.36
C GLY A 903 20.93 -19.10 -16.61
N ALA A 904 19.82 -18.84 -17.31
CA ALA A 904 18.77 -19.82 -17.58
C ALA A 904 17.83 -19.43 -18.75
N THR A 905 17.10 -20.42 -19.28
CA THR A 905 15.93 -20.26 -20.15
C THR A 905 14.82 -19.43 -19.51
N PHE A 906 13.92 -18.89 -20.35
CA PHE A 906 12.71 -18.18 -19.91
C PHE A 906 13.02 -17.02 -18.94
N ARG A 907 14.15 -16.35 -19.19
CA ARG A 907 14.57 -15.12 -18.54
C ARG A 907 14.82 -14.06 -19.61
N PRO A 908 14.31 -12.83 -19.43
CA PRO A 908 14.50 -11.77 -20.39
C PRO A 908 15.81 -11.02 -20.13
N ILE A 909 16.40 -10.49 -21.19
CA ILE A 909 17.49 -9.52 -21.14
C ILE A 909 17.31 -8.50 -22.26
N THR A 910 17.65 -7.24 -21.98
CA THR A 910 17.65 -6.17 -22.98
C THR A 910 19.06 -5.64 -23.17
N LYS A 911 19.36 -5.17 -24.38
CA LYS A 911 20.60 -4.45 -24.70
C LYS A 911 20.21 -3.16 -25.42
N THR A 912 20.66 -2.02 -24.91
CA THR A 912 20.32 -0.69 -25.47
C THR A 912 21.58 -0.05 -26.06
N PHE A 913 21.45 0.54 -27.23
CA PHE A 913 22.52 1.18 -27.99
C PHE A 913 22.06 2.56 -28.47
N THR A 914 23.01 3.46 -28.75
CA THR A 914 22.77 4.70 -29.48
C THR A 914 23.49 4.65 -30.83
N THR A 915 22.89 5.23 -31.86
CA THR A 915 23.48 5.34 -33.20
C THR A 915 23.05 6.64 -33.87
N ASN A 916 23.81 7.13 -34.86
CA ASN A 916 23.50 8.36 -35.58
C ASN A 916 23.04 8.07 -37.01
N ILE A 917 21.78 8.39 -37.30
CA ILE A 917 21.09 8.11 -38.56
C ILE A 917 21.23 9.28 -39.53
N THR A 918 21.68 8.99 -40.74
CA THR A 918 21.96 9.98 -41.80
C THR A 918 21.18 9.77 -43.10
N ASP A 919 20.54 8.62 -43.28
CA ASP A 919 19.87 8.18 -44.51
C ASP A 919 18.33 8.11 -44.39
N GLY A 920 17.79 8.17 -43.18
CA GLY A 920 16.35 8.18 -42.90
C GLY A 920 15.78 6.85 -42.39
N ALA A 921 16.61 5.86 -42.04
CA ALA A 921 16.14 4.65 -41.37
C ALA A 921 17.14 4.10 -40.35
N VAL A 922 16.64 3.42 -39.32
CA VAL A 922 17.45 2.59 -38.41
C VAL A 922 17.56 1.18 -39.02
N ASN A 923 18.78 0.69 -39.20
CA ASN A 923 19.10 -0.58 -39.86
C ASN A 923 19.71 -1.59 -38.86
N ILE A 924 18.99 -2.69 -38.58
CA ILE A 924 19.40 -3.73 -37.62
C ILE A 924 19.57 -5.07 -38.34
N SER A 925 20.74 -5.69 -38.19
CA SER A 925 21.15 -6.91 -38.91
C SER A 925 21.48 -8.05 -37.94
N LEU A 926 20.92 -9.23 -38.17
CA LEU A 926 21.37 -10.49 -37.56
C LEU A 926 22.00 -11.36 -38.68
N PRO A 927 23.33 -11.28 -38.90
CA PRO A 927 23.99 -11.96 -40.00
C PRO A 927 24.21 -13.46 -39.73
N THR A 928 23.95 -14.29 -40.73
CA THR A 928 24.24 -15.74 -40.74
C THR A 928 25.68 -16.04 -41.17
N GLY A 929 26.24 -17.15 -40.71
CA GLY A 929 27.52 -17.69 -41.21
C GLY A 929 28.78 -16.91 -40.82
N GLN A 930 28.67 -15.95 -39.89
CA GLN A 930 29.82 -15.20 -39.38
C GLN A 930 30.69 -16.05 -38.44
N PRO A 931 32.02 -15.80 -38.37
CA PRO A 931 32.89 -16.50 -37.42
C PRO A 931 32.40 -16.35 -35.99
N GLY A 932 32.24 -17.48 -35.28
CA GLY A 932 31.79 -17.53 -33.90
C GLY A 932 30.26 -17.68 -33.70
N ASN A 933 29.46 -17.54 -34.76
CA ASN A 933 28.06 -17.98 -34.72
C ASN A 933 27.98 -19.51 -34.52
N VAL A 934 27.12 -19.99 -33.62
CA VAL A 934 26.94 -21.43 -33.31
C VAL A 934 25.57 -21.97 -33.71
N ASP A 935 24.52 -21.15 -33.64
CA ASP A 935 23.15 -21.46 -34.09
C ASP A 935 22.52 -20.15 -34.62
N GLN A 936 21.29 -20.23 -35.09
CA GLN A 936 20.44 -19.11 -35.49
C GLN A 936 20.46 -18.01 -34.42
N GLY A 937 20.92 -16.82 -34.78
CA GLY A 937 20.65 -15.61 -34.02
C GLY A 937 19.17 -15.27 -34.01
N LYS A 938 18.69 -14.71 -32.89
CA LYS A 938 17.28 -14.41 -32.63
C LYS A 938 17.09 -13.05 -31.97
N ILE A 939 15.88 -12.51 -32.05
CA ILE A 939 15.42 -11.35 -31.30
C ILE A 939 13.94 -11.52 -30.96
N SER A 940 13.53 -11.09 -29.77
CA SER A 940 12.17 -11.24 -29.27
C SER A 940 11.35 -9.95 -29.38
N ALA A 941 11.95 -8.77 -29.20
CA ALA A 941 11.31 -7.48 -29.51
C ALA A 941 12.34 -6.37 -29.78
N ILE A 942 11.89 -5.25 -30.38
CA ILE A 942 12.69 -4.04 -30.66
C ILE A 942 11.91 -2.80 -30.23
N GLU A 943 12.58 -1.86 -29.56
CA GLU A 943 12.14 -0.46 -29.40
C GLU A 943 13.14 0.49 -30.07
N VAL A 944 12.64 1.56 -30.71
CA VAL A 944 13.45 2.64 -31.30
C VAL A 944 12.89 4.00 -30.86
N TRP A 945 13.79 4.90 -30.45
CA TRP A 945 13.44 6.26 -29.99
C TRP A 945 14.37 7.33 -30.53
N GLY A 946 13.81 8.52 -30.80
CA GLY A 946 14.58 9.73 -31.09
C GLY A 946 13.88 10.70 -32.05
N PRO A 947 14.58 11.74 -32.53
CA PRO A 947 16.00 12.00 -32.26
C PRO A 947 16.24 12.42 -30.80
N ILE A 948 17.37 11.99 -30.26
CA ILE A 948 17.85 12.29 -28.90
C ILE A 948 18.87 13.41 -28.97
N LEU A 949 18.76 14.38 -28.07
CA LEU A 949 19.74 15.46 -27.93
C LEU A 949 21.00 14.94 -27.22
N ASN A 950 21.98 14.50 -28.00
CA ASN A 950 23.26 14.01 -27.46
C ASN A 950 24.18 15.19 -27.08
N ILE A 951 23.98 15.75 -25.88
CA ILE A 951 24.87 16.72 -25.22
C ILE A 951 25.37 16.17 -23.88
N ALA A 952 26.44 16.75 -23.35
CA ALA A 952 26.75 16.64 -21.93
C ALA A 952 26.02 17.76 -21.16
N ASN A 953 25.74 17.55 -19.87
CA ASN A 953 25.12 18.57 -19.02
C ASN A 953 25.86 19.91 -19.12
N VAL A 954 25.15 20.95 -19.54
CA VAL A 954 25.69 22.29 -19.76
C VAL A 954 25.38 23.20 -18.56
N THR A 955 26.39 23.94 -18.13
CA THR A 955 26.28 24.90 -17.02
C THR A 955 25.46 26.12 -17.46
N PRO A 956 24.62 26.72 -16.60
CA PRO A 956 23.94 27.97 -16.92
C PRO A 956 24.95 29.08 -17.25
N THR A 957 24.93 29.57 -18.49
CA THR A 957 25.78 30.68 -18.93
C THR A 957 25.31 31.99 -18.33
N VAL A 958 25.72 32.26 -17.08
CA VAL A 958 25.58 33.56 -16.44
C VAL A 958 26.28 34.62 -17.27
N THR A 959 25.49 35.36 -18.06
CA THR A 959 25.97 36.57 -18.73
C THR A 959 26.20 37.62 -17.64
N PRO A 960 27.44 38.11 -17.45
CA PRO A 960 27.73 39.03 -16.36
C PRO A 960 26.98 40.34 -16.59
N SER A 961 25.96 40.59 -15.78
CA SER A 961 25.34 41.91 -15.65
C SER A 961 26.44 42.93 -15.31
N PRO A 962 26.48 44.11 -15.96
CA PRO A 962 27.61 45.03 -15.83
C PRO A 962 27.83 45.41 -14.38
N THR A 963 29.02 45.08 -13.85
CA THR A 963 29.39 45.32 -12.46
C THR A 963 29.20 46.80 -12.12
N ALA A 964 28.28 47.10 -11.20
CA ALA A 964 28.10 48.44 -10.71
C ALA A 964 29.40 48.90 -10.01
N THR A 965 30.08 49.88 -10.60
CA THR A 965 31.28 50.47 -10.01
C THR A 965 30.93 51.04 -8.65
N ASN A 966 31.48 50.45 -7.58
CA ASN A 966 31.27 50.91 -6.22
C ASN A 966 31.74 52.36 -6.07
N THR A 967 30.78 53.29 -6.09
CA THR A 967 31.00 54.65 -5.64
C THR A 967 31.24 54.58 -4.13
N PRO A 968 32.38 55.09 -3.61
CA PRO A 968 32.72 54.90 -2.21
C PRO A 968 31.68 55.56 -1.30
N SER A 969 30.99 54.73 -0.50
CA SER A 969 30.01 55.19 0.48
C SER A 969 30.70 56.02 1.57
N PRO A 970 30.15 57.18 1.97
CA PRO A 970 30.78 58.04 2.96
C PRO A 970 30.79 57.41 4.35
N THR A 971 31.94 57.46 5.03
CA THR A 971 32.13 56.87 6.36
C THR A 971 31.17 57.48 7.40
N ALA A 972 30.36 56.63 8.03
CA ALA A 972 29.49 57.05 9.13
C ALA A 972 30.32 57.59 10.31
N THR A 973 30.02 58.82 10.72
CA THR A 973 30.58 59.47 11.92
C THR A 973 29.48 59.62 12.96
N ASN A 974 29.80 59.40 14.23
CA ASN A 974 28.79 59.25 15.29
C ASN A 974 27.93 60.52 15.53
N THR A 975 26.67 60.26 15.85
CA THR A 975 25.56 61.21 16.05
C THR A 975 25.80 62.25 17.14
N PRO A 976 25.29 63.47 16.95
CA PRO A 976 24.48 64.09 18.01
C PRO A 976 23.10 64.61 17.52
N THR A 977 22.06 64.11 18.19
CA THR A 977 20.73 64.68 18.49
C THR A 977 20.07 65.72 17.55
N ASN A 978 18.83 65.42 17.13
CA ASN A 978 17.91 66.32 16.40
C ASN A 978 17.64 67.66 17.10
N THR A 979 17.35 68.70 16.30
CA THR A 979 16.60 69.89 16.74
C THR A 979 15.70 70.36 15.59
N ASN A 980 14.43 70.63 15.87
CA ASN A 980 13.42 70.94 14.86
C ASN A 980 13.42 72.42 14.46
N THR A 981 13.33 72.72 13.16
CA THR A 981 12.68 73.93 12.62
C THR A 981 12.21 73.64 11.18
N PRO A 982 10.93 73.89 10.82
CA PRO A 982 10.43 73.69 9.46
C PRO A 982 10.46 74.99 8.62
N THR A 983 10.67 74.86 7.31
CA THR A 983 10.43 75.94 6.33
C THR A 983 9.83 75.39 5.03
N ILE A 984 9.11 76.22 4.29
CA ILE A 984 8.07 75.82 3.32
C ILE A 984 8.52 75.97 1.85
N THR A 985 8.35 74.87 1.09
CA THR A 985 7.88 74.74 -0.32
C THR A 985 8.30 75.75 -1.40
N ASN A 986 8.85 75.26 -2.53
CA ASN A 986 8.24 75.44 -3.87
C ASN A 986 8.91 74.64 -5.02
N THR A 987 8.20 73.62 -5.53
CA THR A 987 7.60 73.53 -6.89
C THR A 987 8.13 74.46 -8.02
N PRO A 988 8.17 74.04 -9.31
CA PRO A 988 8.59 72.76 -9.91
C PRO A 988 9.53 72.98 -11.14
N THR A 989 9.78 71.96 -11.99
CA THR A 989 9.43 71.89 -13.45
C THR A 989 10.26 70.81 -14.19
N ASN A 990 9.70 70.21 -15.25
CA ASN A 990 10.34 69.25 -16.18
C ASN A 990 11.34 69.98 -17.14
N THR A 991 11.99 69.44 -18.19
CA THR A 991 11.90 68.25 -19.09
C THR A 991 13.22 68.23 -19.93
N ASN A 992 13.69 67.25 -20.73
CA ASN A 992 13.29 65.88 -21.14
C ASN A 992 14.52 65.17 -21.79
N THR A 993 14.48 63.84 -21.99
CA THR A 993 15.24 63.05 -23.01
C THR A 993 16.79 63.05 -22.98
N PRO A 994 17.51 62.19 -23.74
CA PRO A 994 17.11 60.98 -24.48
C PRO A 994 17.90 59.70 -24.09
N SER A 995 17.64 58.60 -24.79
CA SER A 995 18.44 57.36 -24.84
C SER A 995 18.74 57.01 -26.32
N PRO A 996 19.56 56.00 -26.66
CA PRO A 996 21.02 55.95 -26.49
C PRO A 996 21.74 55.86 -27.85
N THR A 997 23.07 55.73 -27.87
CA THR A 997 23.81 55.28 -29.06
C THR A 997 25.02 54.46 -28.66
N SER A 998 25.25 53.33 -29.34
CA SER A 998 26.37 52.42 -29.10
C SER A 998 27.52 52.67 -30.09
N THR A 999 28.75 52.43 -29.62
CA THR A 999 29.94 52.31 -30.48
C THR A 999 30.81 51.19 -29.94
N GLY A 1000 31.04 50.15 -30.75
CA GLY A 1000 31.90 49.02 -30.40
C GLY A 1000 33.35 49.22 -30.87
N THR A 1001 34.31 48.68 -30.11
CA THR A 1001 35.73 48.65 -30.47
C THR A 1001 36.34 47.30 -30.08
N VAL A 1002 37.22 46.74 -30.91
CA VAL A 1002 37.86 45.43 -30.72
C VAL A 1002 39.37 45.60 -30.52
N THR A 1003 39.95 44.94 -29.52
CA THR A 1003 41.41 44.69 -29.36
C THR A 1003 41.59 43.41 -28.54
N ALA A 1004 42.72 42.71 -28.67
CA ALA A 1004 42.86 41.30 -28.27
C ALA A 1004 44.15 41.00 -27.45
N THR A 1005 44.32 39.71 -27.07
CA THR A 1005 45.49 39.08 -26.40
C THR A 1005 45.71 39.50 -24.93
N PHE A 1006 46.25 38.67 -24.02
CA PHE A 1006 47.10 37.48 -24.16
C PHE A 1006 46.73 36.30 -23.26
N THR A 1007 47.13 35.09 -23.67
CA THR A 1007 47.20 33.87 -22.83
C THR A 1007 48.63 33.66 -22.32
N PRO A 1008 48.81 33.28 -21.05
CA PRO A 1008 49.93 32.43 -20.64
C PRO A 1008 49.42 31.18 -19.89
N THR A 1009 49.60 30.01 -20.50
CA THR A 1009 49.37 28.71 -19.83
C THR A 1009 50.49 28.41 -18.84
N ASN A 1010 50.18 27.75 -17.72
CA ASN A 1010 51.20 27.08 -16.91
C ASN A 1010 50.68 25.74 -16.39
N THR A 1011 51.48 24.68 -16.58
CA THR A 1011 51.12 23.29 -16.28
C THR A 1011 51.48 22.94 -14.83
N ALA A 1012 50.59 22.23 -14.12
CA ALA A 1012 50.91 21.66 -12.82
C ALA A 1012 51.76 20.38 -12.97
N THR A 1013 52.81 20.23 -12.17
CA THR A 1013 53.64 19.01 -12.09
C THR A 1013 53.57 18.46 -10.66
N PRO A 1014 53.28 17.17 -10.45
CA PRO A 1014 53.23 16.58 -9.11
C PRO A 1014 54.64 16.37 -8.54
N SER A 1015 54.78 16.41 -7.21
CA SER A 1015 56.04 16.13 -6.51
C SER A 1015 55.78 15.36 -5.21
N ASN A 1016 56.49 14.27 -5.01
CA ASN A 1016 56.43 13.41 -3.82
C ASN A 1016 57.72 13.50 -3.00
N THR A 1017 57.63 13.68 -1.69
CA THR A 1017 58.70 13.27 -0.74
C THR A 1017 58.12 12.98 0.65
N PRO A 1018 58.66 11.99 1.41
CA PRO A 1018 58.05 11.48 2.66
C PRO A 1018 58.80 11.95 3.94
N THR A 1019 58.41 11.43 5.11
CA THR A 1019 59.19 11.47 6.36
C THR A 1019 59.17 10.10 7.05
N ASN A 1020 60.24 9.73 7.77
CA ASN A 1020 60.52 8.34 8.20
C ASN A 1020 60.24 8.05 9.70
N THR A 1021 60.07 6.75 10.01
CA THR A 1021 60.12 6.11 11.34
C THR A 1021 61.53 6.12 11.96
N PRO A 1022 61.69 5.87 13.29
CA PRO A 1022 62.10 4.51 13.75
C PRO A 1022 61.57 4.07 15.15
N THR A 1023 60.91 2.91 15.38
CA THR A 1023 61.30 1.46 15.48
C THR A 1023 61.65 0.88 16.88
N GLU A 1024 61.07 -0.30 17.19
CA GLU A 1024 61.43 -1.36 18.20
C GLU A 1024 61.25 -1.08 19.73
N THR A 1025 61.13 -2.06 20.64
CA THR A 1025 61.42 -3.54 20.65
C THR A 1025 60.32 -4.39 21.37
N VAL A 1026 60.51 -5.69 21.65
CA VAL A 1026 59.42 -6.72 21.70
C VAL A 1026 59.50 -7.74 22.90
N THR A 1027 58.35 -8.30 23.33
CA THR A 1027 58.13 -9.62 24.03
C THR A 1027 58.66 -9.83 25.48
N PRO A 1028 58.34 -10.92 26.25
CA PRO A 1028 57.37 -12.03 26.04
C PRO A 1028 56.49 -12.53 27.25
N SER A 1029 55.25 -12.96 26.95
CA SER A 1029 54.59 -14.27 27.25
C SER A 1029 54.28 -14.84 28.68
N ALA A 1030 53.12 -15.53 28.72
CA ALA A 1030 52.75 -16.78 29.46
C ALA A 1030 52.45 -16.81 30.99
N THR A 1031 51.19 -17.13 31.35
CA THR A 1031 50.71 -18.47 31.84
C THR A 1031 49.32 -18.35 32.52
N ALA A 1032 48.49 -19.41 32.46
CA ALA A 1032 47.13 -19.43 33.02
C ALA A 1032 47.01 -20.18 34.37
N THR A 1033 45.96 -19.93 35.16
CA THR A 1033 45.52 -20.79 36.28
C THR A 1033 44.00 -20.63 36.51
N GLN A 1034 43.31 -21.69 36.94
CA GLN A 1034 41.89 -21.65 37.32
C GLN A 1034 41.68 -21.18 38.77
N GLY A 1035 40.49 -20.66 39.08
CA GLY A 1035 40.03 -20.42 40.46
C GLY A 1035 38.50 -20.41 40.54
N THR A 1036 37.92 -21.20 41.45
CA THR A 1036 36.48 -21.49 41.47
C THR A 1036 35.73 -20.78 42.61
N ALA A 1037 34.50 -20.35 42.29
CA ALA A 1037 33.35 -20.18 43.18
C ALA A 1037 33.43 -19.21 44.39
N THR A 1038 32.43 -18.32 44.46
CA THR A 1038 31.48 -18.35 45.61
C THR A 1038 30.15 -17.69 45.26
N TYR A 1039 29.04 -18.38 45.53
CA TYR A 1039 27.71 -17.77 45.54
C TYR A 1039 27.51 -16.99 46.85
N ARG A 1040 26.74 -15.89 46.80
CA ARG A 1040 26.10 -15.30 47.98
C ARG A 1040 24.64 -15.00 47.70
N ILE A 1041 23.78 -15.86 48.22
CA ILE A 1041 22.34 -15.60 48.35
C ILE A 1041 22.14 -14.56 49.45
N TRP A 1042 21.25 -13.59 49.21
CA TRP A 1042 20.57 -12.86 50.29
C TRP A 1042 19.06 -12.95 50.06
N LEU A 1043 18.34 -13.35 51.12
CA LEU A 1043 16.88 -13.42 51.15
C LEU A 1043 16.29 -12.11 51.71
N PRO A 1044 15.02 -11.80 51.42
CA PRO A 1044 14.49 -10.44 51.57
C PRO A 1044 14.24 -10.05 53.02
N TYR A 1045 14.29 -8.74 53.29
CA TYR A 1045 13.86 -8.16 54.56
C TYR A 1045 12.42 -7.66 54.46
N THR A 1046 11.54 -8.17 55.31
CA THR A 1046 10.14 -7.74 55.38
C THR A 1046 9.99 -6.53 56.29
N VAL A 1047 9.19 -5.54 55.89
CA VAL A 1047 8.66 -4.51 56.81
C VAL A 1047 7.14 -4.52 56.72
N LYS A 1048 6.48 -4.57 57.88
CA LYS A 1048 5.03 -4.36 58.02
C LYS A 1048 4.76 -2.89 58.31
N ASN A 1049 3.70 -2.35 57.72
CA ASN A 1049 2.47 -2.00 58.46
C ASN A 1049 1.30 -1.92 57.49
#